data_AF-A0A836XCC8-F1
#
_entry.id   AF-A0A836XCC8-F1
#
_cell.length_a   1.000
_cell.length_b   1.000
_cell.length_c   1.000
_cell.angle_alpha   90.00
_cell.angle_beta   90.00
_cell.angle_gamma   90.00
#
_symmetry.space_group_name_H-M   'P 1'
#
loop_
_entity.id
_entity.type
_entity.pdbx_description
1 polymer ?
#
loop_
_entity_poly.entity_id
_entity_poly.type
_entity_poly.pdbx_seq_one_letter_code
_entity_poly.pdbx_strand_id
1 'polypeptide(L)'
;MPSDLDKALAEALDNLDEIFRRYDEAAVELIRIARLDGHFTGRDDAELLWPTSHDEEGRAVGSEGLERRAELIAEIHDGIPPRRNRRLVEAHDRYQTHRPAYLHATRLFLQVQRQFLEREAGDERDFSELYSAVYLEALARENPVPLDDGEAALVEFKVARTPLAHAASVVEKIRPDPGADDPRWQVLYEWDLDGERGKADLHQVLTQVSESVVDFLAAGEHLAIRYNTFSNFIWFGISVWKAVTELELLVSRLQGRARQGWVDKLERYVRLAQGMLLRFLQAHLEDPAQIRPTDYWYGQQYSYLTRDMIDLTRELVRNGERLRGRYAPELPVIELPPLLRGASVGAFHEYEHVGPRSTPSPWTRRHRLLKWVGTFRTTAKQKKKLHRSKLSDAERRAAAWPVNLKWAEKTLQNFDIDLSVTIDPAFADVARELDLRPGSGRKVVFFPTHQSLLDHPVMYRVLQSPELLQAMGWSASVPCCLLSRPRLMQATAIKIGGREISLIGLSPDEIDRLQEEVDGYVILAHDDTGSPIKRFAQILNDRPGVVYGGGTTSAFDLQVLPMQHALFAHLPQDTVFIPVAFRGIHSLWPKSPRNNLDVSPGHVEVFISPPVPGETTLLPRKRALRTQLEPATLFQAMHIATLLDPVTP
;
A
#
# COMPACT_ATOMS: atom_id res chain seq x y z
N MET A 1 25.90 -5.85 -16.58
CA MET A 1 25.53 -4.90 -15.52
C MET A 1 26.11 -5.46 -14.23
N PRO A 2 27.00 -4.72 -13.54
CA PRO A 2 27.21 -4.95 -12.10
C PRO A 2 25.84 -5.04 -11.42
N SER A 3 25.71 -5.79 -10.33
CA SER A 3 24.42 -5.78 -9.62
C SER A 3 24.08 -4.34 -9.25
N ASP A 4 22.81 -3.93 -9.27
CA ASP A 4 22.43 -2.56 -8.85
C ASP A 4 22.97 -2.25 -7.44
N LEU A 5 23.19 -3.30 -6.63
CA LEU A 5 23.84 -3.28 -5.34
C LEU A 5 25.34 -2.91 -5.40
N ASP A 6 26.10 -3.37 -6.40
CA ASP A 6 27.52 -3.01 -6.56
C ASP A 6 27.68 -1.54 -6.94
N LYS A 7 26.76 -1.02 -7.76
CA LYS A 7 26.71 0.42 -8.08
C LYS A 7 26.33 1.23 -6.84
N ALA A 8 25.30 0.81 -6.10
CA ALA A 8 24.90 1.45 -4.86
C ALA A 8 26.01 1.40 -3.80
N LEU A 9 26.78 0.30 -3.75
CA LEU A 9 27.94 0.15 -2.89
C LEU A 9 29.04 1.14 -3.25
N ALA A 10 29.38 1.28 -4.53
CA ALA A 10 30.36 2.27 -4.98
C ALA A 10 29.93 3.69 -4.60
N GLU A 11 28.68 4.07 -4.90
CA GLU A 11 28.11 5.37 -4.52
C GLU A 11 28.13 5.61 -3.00
N ALA A 12 27.85 4.59 -2.20
CA ALA A 12 27.87 4.71 -0.74
C ALA A 12 29.31 4.90 -0.21
N LEU A 13 30.27 4.15 -0.77
CA LEU A 13 31.67 4.23 -0.37
C LEU A 13 32.31 5.58 -0.74
N ASP A 14 31.87 6.20 -1.83
CA ASP A 14 32.33 7.53 -2.25
C ASP A 14 31.79 8.67 -1.36
N ASN A 15 30.79 8.40 -0.49
CA ASN A 15 30.09 9.41 0.32
C ASN A 15 30.03 9.06 1.82
N LEU A 16 31.01 8.32 2.35
CA LEU A 16 30.96 7.80 3.73
C LEU A 16 30.86 8.89 4.81
N ASP A 17 31.60 10.00 4.68
CA ASP A 17 31.58 11.07 5.68
C ASP A 17 30.19 11.68 5.84
N GLU A 18 29.50 11.87 4.72
CA GLU A 18 28.12 12.38 4.71
C GLU A 18 27.13 11.35 5.25
N ILE A 19 27.32 10.06 4.95
CA ILE A 19 26.52 8.97 5.53
C ILE A 19 26.67 8.96 7.05
N PHE A 20 27.90 9.04 7.58
CA PHE A 20 28.12 9.03 9.03
C PHE A 20 27.47 10.22 9.71
N ARG A 21 27.69 11.44 9.20
CA ARG A 21 27.11 12.67 9.75
C ARG A 21 25.58 12.58 9.80
N ARG A 22 24.94 12.24 8.67
CA ARG A 22 23.47 12.14 8.59
C ARG A 22 22.91 10.99 9.42
N TYR A 23 23.65 9.89 9.56
CA TYR A 23 23.26 8.76 10.40
C TYR A 23 23.27 9.14 11.88
N ASP A 24 24.29 9.86 12.34
CA ASP A 24 24.36 10.34 13.72
C ASP A 24 23.28 11.39 14.02
N GLU A 25 23.03 12.33 13.11
CA GLU A 25 21.95 13.32 13.23
C GLU A 25 20.57 12.65 13.33
N ALA A 26 20.31 11.68 12.44
CA ALA A 26 19.07 10.92 12.48
C ALA A 26 18.94 10.10 13.77
N ALA A 27 20.05 9.54 14.28
CA ALA A 27 20.03 8.73 15.48
C ALA A 27 19.68 9.54 16.74
N VAL A 28 20.31 10.72 16.90
CA VAL A 28 20.02 11.65 17.99
C VAL A 28 18.53 12.01 18.01
N GLU A 29 17.98 12.37 16.85
CA GLU A 29 16.58 12.79 16.76
C GLU A 29 15.61 11.63 16.99
N LEU A 30 15.88 10.44 16.47
CA LEU A 30 15.05 9.25 16.71
C LEU A 30 15.09 8.80 18.18
N ILE A 31 16.22 8.95 18.87
CA ILE A 31 16.31 8.70 20.32
C ILE A 31 15.49 9.72 21.11
N ARG A 32 15.53 11.00 20.74
CA ARG A 32 14.66 12.05 21.32
C ARG A 32 13.19 11.68 21.18
N ILE A 33 12.76 11.29 19.99
CA ILE A 33 11.37 10.89 19.72
C ILE A 33 11.00 9.64 20.52
N ALA A 34 11.84 8.61 20.53
CA ALA A 34 11.59 7.39 21.28
C ALA A 34 11.47 7.65 22.80
N ARG A 35 12.22 8.63 23.34
CA ARG A 35 12.04 9.09 24.72
C ARG A 35 10.66 9.68 24.96
N LEU A 36 10.19 10.57 24.08
CA LEU A 36 8.85 11.18 24.17
C LEU A 36 7.74 10.13 24.02
N ASP A 37 7.98 9.10 23.20
CA ASP A 37 7.10 7.92 23.06
C ASP A 37 7.17 6.94 24.25
N GLY A 38 8.00 7.25 25.25
CA GLY A 38 8.11 6.49 26.50
C GLY A 38 8.91 5.19 26.39
N HIS A 39 9.86 5.06 25.46
CA HIS A 39 10.77 3.90 25.40
C HIS A 39 11.75 3.86 26.56
N PHE A 40 12.23 5.03 27.00
CA PHE A 40 13.30 5.17 28.00
C PHE A 40 12.80 5.67 29.35
N THR A 41 11.57 5.32 29.74
CA THR A 41 10.97 5.79 30.99
C THR A 41 11.84 5.42 32.19
N GLY A 42 12.28 6.42 32.95
CA GLY A 42 13.12 6.24 34.15
C GLY A 42 14.62 6.31 33.90
N ARG A 43 15.08 6.58 32.68
CA ARG A 43 16.49 6.84 32.37
C ARG A 43 16.83 8.34 32.37
N ASP A 44 18.07 8.64 32.74
CA ASP A 44 18.61 9.99 32.74
C ASP A 44 19.07 10.44 31.34
N ASP A 45 19.03 11.75 31.06
CA ASP A 45 19.39 12.32 29.76
C ASP A 45 20.83 12.00 29.33
N ALA A 46 21.75 11.93 30.29
CA ALA A 46 23.15 11.57 30.04
C ALA A 46 23.31 10.13 29.51
N GLU A 47 22.38 9.23 29.87
CA GLU A 47 22.38 7.87 29.37
C GLU A 47 21.90 7.80 27.92
N LEU A 48 21.08 8.75 27.47
CA LEU A 48 20.47 8.74 26.14
C LEU A 48 21.34 9.42 25.07
N LEU A 49 22.58 9.80 25.40
CA LEU A 49 23.52 10.39 24.45
C LEU A 49 23.94 9.36 23.40
N TRP A 50 23.73 9.71 22.13
CA TRP A 50 24.22 8.91 20.99
C TRP A 50 25.73 9.08 20.85
N PRO A 51 26.54 8.01 20.94
CA PRO A 51 27.96 8.08 20.62
C PRO A 51 28.12 8.37 19.12
N THR A 52 28.77 9.47 18.73
CA THR A 52 28.95 9.86 17.32
C THR A 52 29.96 8.95 16.62
N SER A 53 29.85 8.85 15.29
CA SER A 53 30.66 7.92 14.47
C SER A 53 32.13 8.33 14.48
N HIS A 54 32.39 9.63 14.63
CA HIS A 54 33.69 10.21 14.87
C HIS A 54 33.61 11.19 16.06
N ASP A 55 34.65 11.22 16.90
CA ASP A 55 34.80 12.21 17.98
C ASP A 55 35.30 13.57 17.46
N GLU A 56 35.44 14.57 18.35
CA GLU A 56 35.90 15.92 18.00
C GLU A 56 37.30 15.93 17.37
N GLU A 57 38.13 14.91 17.66
CA GLU A 57 39.44 14.72 17.06
C GLU A 57 39.43 13.83 15.80
N GLY A 58 38.26 13.44 15.31
CA GLY A 58 38.07 12.65 14.09
C GLY A 58 38.37 11.15 14.25
N ARG A 59 38.48 10.63 15.47
CA ARG A 59 38.68 9.19 15.72
C ARG A 59 37.36 8.46 15.64
N ALA A 60 37.37 7.29 15.00
CA ALA A 60 36.19 6.44 14.87
C ALA A 60 35.67 5.96 16.24
N VAL A 61 34.36 5.78 16.34
CA VAL A 61 33.70 5.26 17.54
C VAL A 61 34.31 3.93 18.00
N GLY A 62 34.67 3.87 19.29
CA GLY A 62 35.23 2.67 19.92
C GLY A 62 34.17 1.61 20.23
N SER A 63 34.61 0.42 20.65
CA SER A 63 33.71 -0.70 20.96
C SER A 63 32.70 -0.36 22.08
N GLU A 64 33.09 0.41 23.10
CA GLU A 64 32.18 0.86 24.17
C GLU A 64 31.06 1.77 23.63
N GLY A 65 31.39 2.69 22.71
CA GLY A 65 30.39 3.51 22.04
C GLY A 65 29.45 2.66 21.17
N LEU A 66 29.98 1.68 20.44
CA LEU A 66 29.17 0.75 19.63
C LEU A 66 28.26 -0.14 20.50
N GLU A 67 28.72 -0.57 21.66
CA GLU A 67 27.90 -1.28 22.66
C GLU A 67 26.75 -0.40 23.13
N ARG A 68 27.03 0.87 23.46
CA ARG A 68 25.98 1.81 23.87
C ARG A 68 24.96 2.07 22.77
N ARG A 69 25.41 2.20 21.51
CA ARG A 69 24.49 2.28 20.35
C ARG A 69 23.59 1.05 20.27
N ALA A 70 24.15 -0.15 20.40
CA ALA A 70 23.38 -1.40 20.33
C ALA A 70 22.33 -1.50 21.44
N GLU A 71 22.66 -1.09 22.67
CA GLU A 71 21.73 -1.06 23.80
C GLU A 71 20.53 -0.12 23.56
N LEU A 72 20.79 1.11 23.12
CA LEU A 72 19.73 2.10 22.85
C LEU A 72 18.78 1.61 21.77
N ILE A 73 19.31 1.04 20.68
CA ILE A 73 18.51 0.54 19.56
C ILE A 73 17.73 -0.73 19.94
N ALA A 74 18.31 -1.62 20.74
CA ALA A 74 17.62 -2.82 21.22
C ALA A 74 16.40 -2.46 22.08
N GLU A 75 16.53 -1.49 22.99
CA GLU A 75 15.43 -1.05 23.85
C GLU A 75 14.28 -0.42 23.05
N ILE A 76 14.60 0.37 22.01
CA ILE A 76 13.58 0.87 21.08
C ILE A 76 12.92 -0.31 20.37
N HIS A 77 13.70 -1.17 19.73
CA HIS A 77 13.21 -2.31 18.96
C HIS A 77 12.25 -3.19 19.76
N ASP A 78 12.61 -3.55 21.00
CA ASP A 78 11.81 -4.45 21.85
C ASP A 78 10.51 -3.78 22.33
N GLY A 79 10.52 -2.45 22.47
CA GLY A 79 9.36 -1.68 22.86
C GLY A 79 8.32 -1.45 21.76
N ILE A 80 8.69 -1.56 20.48
CA ILE A 80 7.80 -1.17 19.36
C ILE A 80 6.60 -2.10 19.18
N PRO A 81 6.73 -3.45 19.10
CA PRO A 81 5.61 -4.33 18.80
C PRO A 81 4.37 -4.13 19.70
N PRO A 82 4.48 -4.09 21.04
CA PRO A 82 3.30 -3.90 21.90
C PRO A 82 2.68 -2.50 21.76
N ARG A 83 3.49 -1.44 21.58
CA ARG A 83 3.00 -0.06 21.37
C ARG A 83 2.25 0.07 20.05
N ARG A 84 2.85 -0.44 18.97
CA ARG A 84 2.26 -0.51 17.64
C ARG A 84 0.90 -1.22 17.69
N ASN A 85 0.82 -2.41 18.28
CA ASN A 85 -0.43 -3.15 18.36
C ASN A 85 -1.53 -2.37 19.09
N ARG A 86 -1.23 -1.79 20.25
CA ARG A 86 -2.20 -0.99 21.01
C ARG A 86 -2.75 0.19 20.19
N ARG A 87 -1.86 0.97 19.58
CA ARG A 87 -2.24 2.16 18.79
C ARG A 87 -3.09 1.80 17.57
N LEU A 88 -2.77 0.69 16.90
CA LEU A 88 -3.52 0.26 15.72
C LEU A 88 -4.90 -0.30 16.09
N VAL A 89 -5.00 -1.07 17.18
CA VAL A 89 -6.30 -1.56 17.67
C VAL A 89 -7.20 -0.38 18.02
N GLU A 90 -6.70 0.60 18.77
CA GLU A 90 -7.47 1.80 19.12
C GLU A 90 -7.95 2.58 17.87
N ALA A 91 -7.09 2.74 16.86
CA ALA A 91 -7.45 3.44 15.64
C ALA A 91 -8.46 2.65 14.80
N HIS A 92 -8.35 1.33 14.78
CA HIS A 92 -9.30 0.45 14.12
C HIS A 92 -10.67 0.44 14.81
N ASP A 93 -10.72 0.43 16.14
CA ASP A 93 -11.98 0.50 16.89
C ASP A 93 -12.72 1.80 16.59
N ARG A 94 -11.99 2.93 16.48
CA ARG A 94 -12.55 4.21 16.03
C ARG A 94 -13.09 4.11 14.60
N TYR A 95 -12.31 3.55 13.67
CA TYR A 95 -12.74 3.32 12.29
C TYR A 95 -14.03 2.48 12.21
N GLN A 96 -14.11 1.38 12.96
CA GLN A 96 -15.30 0.52 12.99
C GLN A 96 -16.51 1.21 13.61
N THR A 97 -16.30 2.07 14.62
CA THR A 97 -17.38 2.84 15.27
C THR A 97 -18.07 3.80 14.29
N HIS A 98 -17.31 4.46 13.41
CA HIS A 98 -17.87 5.42 12.44
C HIS A 98 -18.41 4.75 11.16
N ARG A 99 -18.00 3.52 10.86
CA ARG A 99 -18.37 2.83 9.62
C ARG A 99 -19.89 2.71 9.38
N PRO A 100 -20.73 2.32 10.37
CA PRO A 100 -22.18 2.24 10.15
C PRO A 100 -22.82 3.59 9.78
N ALA A 101 -22.42 4.67 10.46
CA ALA A 101 -22.92 6.02 10.17
C ALA A 101 -22.55 6.47 8.76
N TYR A 102 -21.32 6.19 8.31
CA TYR A 102 -20.89 6.46 6.94
C TYR A 102 -21.71 5.69 5.88
N LEU A 103 -21.97 4.40 6.11
CA LEU A 103 -22.77 3.59 5.18
C LEU A 103 -24.21 4.08 5.10
N HIS A 104 -24.80 4.46 6.25
CA HIS A 104 -26.13 5.08 6.30
C HIS A 104 -26.15 6.41 5.53
N ALA A 105 -25.20 7.31 5.81
CA ALA A 105 -25.07 8.60 5.12
C ALA A 105 -24.88 8.45 3.61
N THR A 106 -24.12 7.45 3.17
CA THR A 106 -23.91 7.15 1.75
C THR A 106 -25.23 6.78 1.07
N ARG A 107 -26.06 5.94 1.70
CA ARG A 107 -27.36 5.55 1.14
C ARG A 107 -28.35 6.71 1.17
N LEU A 108 -28.34 7.51 2.24
CA LEU A 108 -29.16 8.72 2.37
C LEU A 108 -28.85 9.72 1.26
N PHE A 109 -27.56 9.99 1.01
CA PHE A 109 -27.11 10.84 -0.09
C PHE A 109 -27.69 10.39 -1.44
N LEU A 110 -27.60 9.08 -1.74
CA LEU A 110 -28.06 8.52 -3.02
C LEU A 110 -29.59 8.63 -3.18
N GLN A 111 -30.36 8.37 -2.12
CA GLN A 111 -31.82 8.53 -2.16
C GLN A 111 -32.24 9.99 -2.35
N VAL A 112 -31.56 10.93 -1.68
CA VAL A 112 -31.85 12.36 -1.76
C VAL A 112 -31.44 12.94 -3.11
N GLN A 113 -30.28 12.53 -3.65
CA GLN A 113 -29.85 12.88 -5.00
C GLN A 113 -30.89 12.44 -6.03
N ARG A 114 -31.37 11.19 -5.95
CA ARG A 114 -32.37 10.67 -6.88
C ARG A 114 -33.66 11.49 -6.85
N GLN A 115 -34.17 11.79 -5.65
CA GLN A 115 -35.35 12.64 -5.49
C GLN A 115 -35.12 14.07 -6.00
N PHE A 116 -33.93 14.63 -5.82
CA PHE A 116 -33.60 15.97 -6.31
C PHE A 116 -33.72 16.04 -7.84
N LEU A 117 -33.19 15.03 -8.53
CA LEU A 117 -33.25 14.91 -9.99
C LEU A 117 -34.68 14.61 -10.47
N GLU A 118 -35.39 13.68 -9.84
CA GLU A 118 -36.76 13.29 -10.20
C GLU A 118 -37.77 14.44 -10.03
N ARG A 119 -37.54 15.35 -9.08
CA ARG A 119 -38.36 16.53 -8.84
C ARG A 119 -38.00 17.73 -9.74
N GLU A 120 -37.03 17.56 -10.64
CA GLU A 120 -36.51 18.62 -11.52
C GLU A 120 -36.03 19.87 -10.74
N ALA A 121 -35.50 19.67 -9.52
CA ALA A 121 -34.99 20.77 -8.68
C ALA A 121 -33.63 21.33 -9.18
N GLY A 122 -33.01 20.65 -10.14
CA GLY A 122 -31.73 20.97 -10.76
C GLY A 122 -31.14 19.72 -11.41
N ASP A 123 -29.91 19.81 -11.89
CA ASP A 123 -29.15 18.68 -12.43
C ASP A 123 -28.15 18.07 -11.42
N GLU A 124 -27.38 17.06 -11.83
CA GLU A 124 -26.36 16.43 -10.98
C GLU A 124 -25.26 17.40 -10.56
N ARG A 125 -24.97 18.41 -11.39
CA ARG A 125 -23.96 19.41 -11.12
C ARG A 125 -24.47 20.38 -10.06
N ASP A 126 -25.71 20.84 -10.17
CA ASP A 126 -26.38 21.66 -9.14
C ASP A 126 -26.32 20.97 -7.76
N PHE A 127 -26.70 19.70 -7.71
CA PHE A 127 -26.69 18.93 -6.47
C PHE A 127 -25.27 18.78 -5.89
N SER A 128 -24.28 18.52 -6.75
CA SER A 128 -22.87 18.41 -6.37
C SER A 128 -22.29 19.73 -5.85
N GLU A 129 -22.69 20.86 -6.43
CA GLU A 129 -22.30 22.21 -5.98
C GLU A 129 -22.87 22.49 -4.58
N LEU A 130 -24.14 22.15 -4.33
CA LEU A 130 -24.78 22.26 -3.01
C LEU A 130 -24.09 21.36 -1.97
N TYR A 131 -23.89 20.07 -2.27
CA TYR A 131 -23.19 19.16 -1.35
C TYR A 131 -21.75 19.60 -1.07
N SER A 132 -21.04 20.11 -2.08
CA SER A 132 -19.67 20.63 -1.91
C SER A 132 -19.60 21.78 -0.91
N ALA A 133 -20.65 22.60 -0.77
CA ALA A 133 -20.70 23.68 0.21
C ALA A 133 -20.66 23.15 1.65
N VAL A 134 -21.61 22.27 2.00
CA VAL A 134 -21.69 21.68 3.36
C VAL A 134 -20.55 20.69 3.64
N TYR A 135 -19.94 20.09 2.61
CA TYR A 135 -18.71 19.31 2.75
C TYR A 135 -17.57 20.19 3.24
N LEU A 136 -17.32 21.32 2.56
CA LEU A 136 -16.24 22.22 2.94
C LEU A 136 -16.41 22.75 4.37
N GLU A 137 -17.65 23.01 4.80
CA GLU A 137 -17.95 23.38 6.19
C GLU A 137 -17.61 22.25 7.17
N ALA A 138 -18.00 21.00 6.86
CA ALA A 138 -17.68 19.85 7.68
C ALA A 138 -16.16 19.60 7.81
N LEU A 139 -15.39 19.87 6.74
CA LEU A 139 -13.92 19.80 6.75
C LEU A 139 -13.25 20.94 7.54
N ALA A 140 -13.93 22.07 7.71
CA ALA A 140 -13.42 23.22 8.48
C ALA A 140 -13.51 23.02 9.99
N ARG A 141 -14.22 21.97 10.45
CA ARG A 141 -14.39 21.66 11.87
C ARG A 141 -13.04 21.28 12.50
N GLU A 142 -12.94 21.48 13.82
CA GLU A 142 -11.78 21.05 14.58
C GLU A 142 -11.58 19.53 14.43
N ASN A 143 -10.33 19.10 14.25
CA ASN A 143 -10.03 17.68 14.05
C ASN A 143 -10.38 16.89 15.32
N PRO A 144 -11.25 15.86 15.23
CA PRO A 144 -11.69 15.09 16.39
C PRO A 144 -10.62 14.10 16.93
N VAL A 145 -9.45 14.00 16.30
CA VAL A 145 -8.42 13.01 16.64
C VAL A 145 -7.29 13.64 17.47
N PRO A 146 -7.23 13.40 18.80
CA PRO A 146 -6.11 13.84 19.61
C PRO A 146 -4.84 13.02 19.29
N LEU A 147 -3.67 13.67 19.43
CA LEU A 147 -2.35 13.05 19.33
C LEU A 147 -1.71 12.98 20.72
N ASP A 148 -1.02 11.88 21.03
CA ASP A 148 -0.13 11.82 22.20
C ASP A 148 1.20 12.55 21.94
N ASP A 149 2.01 12.77 22.99
CA ASP A 149 3.29 13.51 22.88
C ASP A 149 4.28 12.86 21.90
N GLY A 150 4.29 11.52 21.80
CA GLY A 150 5.13 10.78 20.86
C GLY A 150 4.65 10.96 19.42
N GLU A 151 3.34 10.89 19.20
CA GLU A 151 2.71 11.16 17.91
C GLU A 151 2.91 12.62 17.47
N ALA A 152 2.79 13.58 18.38
CA ALA A 152 3.06 14.98 18.12
C ALA A 152 4.54 15.21 17.72
N ALA A 153 5.49 14.54 18.38
CA ALA A 153 6.90 14.57 18.02
C ALA A 153 7.16 13.96 16.63
N LEU A 154 6.46 12.89 16.25
CA LEU A 154 6.54 12.29 14.92
C LEU A 154 5.97 13.21 13.82
N VAL A 155 4.96 14.02 14.14
CA VAL A 155 4.44 15.08 13.25
C VAL A 155 5.47 16.21 13.12
N GLU A 156 6.08 16.67 14.22
CA GLU A 156 7.16 17.66 14.21
C GLU A 156 8.34 17.18 13.34
N PHE A 157 8.68 15.90 13.45
CA PHE A 157 9.73 15.24 12.66
C PHE A 157 9.31 14.91 11.21
N LYS A 158 8.07 15.22 10.80
CA LYS A 158 7.54 15.08 9.44
C LYS A 158 7.47 13.64 8.89
N VAL A 159 7.45 12.64 9.77
CA VAL A 159 7.24 11.22 9.41
C VAL A 159 5.81 10.76 9.69
N ALA A 160 5.00 11.62 10.29
CA ALA A 160 3.57 11.48 10.50
C ALA A 160 2.87 12.81 10.20
N ARG A 161 1.53 12.81 10.25
CA ARG A 161 0.71 14.03 10.15
C ARG A 161 -0.54 13.91 11.00
N THR A 162 -1.16 15.03 11.32
CA THR A 162 -2.48 15.06 11.95
C THR A 162 -3.54 14.71 10.89
N PRO A 163 -4.57 13.89 11.20
CA PRO A 163 -5.67 13.65 10.28
C PRO A 163 -6.29 14.96 9.76
N LEU A 164 -6.81 14.96 8.54
CA LEU A 164 -7.42 16.07 7.82
C LEU A 164 -6.57 17.35 7.71
N ALA A 165 -5.29 17.35 8.15
CA ALA A 165 -4.47 18.55 8.21
C ALA A 165 -4.29 19.22 6.84
N HIS A 166 -4.18 18.43 5.78
CA HIS A 166 -4.07 18.97 4.43
C HIS A 166 -5.37 19.67 4.01
N ALA A 167 -6.53 19.00 4.14
CA ALA A 167 -7.84 19.57 3.86
C ALA A 167 -8.12 20.82 4.68
N ALA A 168 -7.91 20.78 6.00
CA ALA A 168 -8.11 21.92 6.89
C ALA A 168 -7.29 23.16 6.45
N SER A 169 -5.99 22.97 6.17
CA SER A 169 -5.10 24.05 5.71
C SER A 169 -5.48 24.70 4.37
N VAL A 170 -6.33 24.00 3.60
CA VAL A 170 -6.80 24.42 2.29
C VAL A 170 -8.19 25.05 2.37
N VAL A 171 -9.08 24.50 3.20
CA VAL A 171 -10.46 24.98 3.38
C VAL A 171 -10.47 26.43 3.88
N GLU A 172 -9.58 26.80 4.80
CA GLU A 172 -9.41 28.20 5.26
C GLU A 172 -9.14 29.20 4.12
N LYS A 173 -8.63 28.72 2.98
CA LYS A 173 -8.25 29.55 1.82
C LYS A 173 -9.32 29.54 0.72
N ILE A 174 -10.34 28.69 0.87
CA ILE A 174 -11.45 28.59 -0.07
C ILE A 174 -12.55 29.54 0.41
N ARG A 175 -12.91 30.53 -0.40
CA ARG A 175 -14.07 31.38 -0.12
C ARG A 175 -15.34 30.51 -0.10
N PRO A 176 -16.33 30.82 0.77
CA PRO A 176 -17.68 30.28 0.63
C PRO A 176 -18.16 30.56 -0.80
N ASP A 177 -18.60 29.52 -1.50
CA ASP A 177 -19.23 29.65 -2.82
C ASP A 177 -20.71 30.08 -2.66
N PRO A 178 -21.32 30.70 -3.68
CA PRO A 178 -22.68 31.24 -3.60
C PRO A 178 -23.68 30.12 -3.32
N GLY A 179 -24.56 30.33 -2.34
CA GLY A 179 -25.59 29.34 -2.03
C GLY A 179 -26.23 29.46 -0.65
N ALA A 180 -25.72 30.26 0.29
CA ALA A 180 -26.35 30.37 1.62
C ALA A 180 -27.85 30.72 1.56
N ASP A 181 -28.26 31.49 0.54
CA ASP A 181 -29.65 31.89 0.30
C ASP A 181 -30.35 31.05 -0.80
N ASP A 182 -29.80 29.89 -1.19
CA ASP A 182 -30.41 29.04 -2.22
C ASP A 182 -31.78 28.50 -1.74
N PRO A 183 -32.88 28.77 -2.45
CA PRO A 183 -34.21 28.37 -2.00
C PRO A 183 -34.38 26.84 -1.93
N ARG A 184 -33.55 26.08 -2.65
CA ARG A 184 -33.58 24.62 -2.64
C ARG A 184 -33.20 24.03 -1.27
N TRP A 185 -32.49 24.79 -0.43
CA TRP A 185 -32.12 24.35 0.91
C TRP A 185 -33.31 24.00 1.80
N GLN A 186 -34.41 24.74 1.67
CA GLN A 186 -35.60 24.59 2.50
C GLN A 186 -36.58 23.53 1.98
N VAL A 187 -36.26 22.87 0.85
CA VAL A 187 -37.09 21.82 0.27
C VAL A 187 -36.95 20.55 1.11
N LEU A 188 -38.09 19.94 1.47
CA LEU A 188 -38.13 18.74 2.29
C LEU A 188 -37.94 17.47 1.46
N TYR A 189 -37.03 16.62 1.90
CA TYR A 189 -36.76 15.29 1.36
C TYR A 189 -37.17 14.23 2.37
N GLU A 190 -37.70 13.11 1.87
CA GLU A 190 -38.16 11.98 2.68
C GLU A 190 -37.30 10.77 2.36
N TRP A 191 -36.97 9.95 3.34
CA TRP A 191 -36.20 8.73 3.13
C TRP A 191 -36.74 7.57 3.97
N ASP A 192 -36.45 6.36 3.52
CA ASP A 192 -36.74 5.11 4.23
C ASP A 192 -35.47 4.24 4.14
N LEU A 193 -34.77 4.13 5.26
CA LEU A 193 -33.53 3.37 5.37
C LEU A 193 -33.62 2.48 6.60
N ASP A 194 -33.46 1.17 6.40
CA ASP A 194 -33.38 0.17 7.47
C ASP A 194 -34.61 0.16 8.40
N GLY A 195 -35.77 0.54 7.86
CA GLY A 195 -37.04 0.64 8.60
C GLY A 195 -37.23 1.97 9.33
N GLU A 196 -36.27 2.89 9.25
CA GLU A 196 -36.38 4.25 9.75
C GLU A 196 -36.83 5.19 8.64
N ARG A 197 -37.96 5.87 8.88
CA ARG A 197 -38.46 6.94 8.01
C ARG A 197 -38.07 8.29 8.56
N GLY A 198 -37.46 9.11 7.71
CA GLY A 198 -37.09 10.47 8.04
C GLY A 198 -37.61 11.48 7.04
N LYS A 199 -37.68 12.74 7.50
CA LYS A 199 -38.02 13.90 6.69
C LYS A 199 -37.30 15.11 7.24
N ALA A 200 -36.54 15.79 6.39
CA ALA A 200 -35.85 17.02 6.74
C ALA A 200 -35.58 17.84 5.48
N ASP A 201 -35.17 19.08 5.66
CA ASP A 201 -34.78 19.95 4.55
C ASP A 201 -33.43 19.53 3.95
N LEU A 202 -33.17 19.96 2.72
CA LEU A 202 -31.96 19.57 1.97
C LEU A 202 -30.68 19.94 2.70
N HIS A 203 -30.67 21.10 3.36
CA HIS A 203 -29.49 21.58 4.08
C HIS A 203 -29.18 20.65 5.25
N GLN A 204 -30.17 20.38 6.10
CA GLN A 204 -30.02 19.48 7.24
C GLN A 204 -29.56 18.08 6.81
N VAL A 205 -30.15 17.53 5.74
CA VAL A 205 -29.78 16.21 5.24
C VAL A 205 -28.35 16.18 4.73
N LEU A 206 -27.95 17.13 3.88
CA LEU A 206 -26.61 17.14 3.31
C LEU A 206 -25.53 17.47 4.35
N THR A 207 -25.82 18.29 5.36
CA THR A 207 -24.94 18.49 6.53
C THR A 207 -24.74 17.19 7.30
N GLN A 208 -25.81 16.45 7.63
CA GLN A 208 -25.69 15.17 8.33
C GLN A 208 -24.83 14.17 7.53
N VAL A 209 -25.01 14.13 6.21
CA VAL A 209 -24.20 13.30 5.31
C VAL A 209 -22.74 13.74 5.35
N SER A 210 -22.45 15.02 5.15
CA SER A 210 -21.07 15.49 5.07
C SER A 210 -20.31 15.31 6.38
N GLU A 211 -20.94 15.54 7.52
CA GLU A 211 -20.33 15.30 8.84
C GLU A 211 -19.99 13.82 9.04
N SER A 212 -20.91 12.91 8.72
CA SER A 212 -20.68 11.45 8.83
C SER A 212 -19.55 10.98 7.92
N VAL A 213 -19.45 11.56 6.72
CA VAL A 213 -18.37 11.29 5.76
C VAL A 213 -17.03 11.79 6.28
N VAL A 214 -16.97 13.04 6.79
CA VAL A 214 -15.73 13.64 7.29
C VAL A 214 -15.25 12.92 8.55
N ASP A 215 -16.14 12.51 9.45
CA ASP A 215 -15.78 11.74 10.65
C ASP A 215 -15.17 10.38 10.27
N PHE A 216 -15.73 9.71 9.26
CA PHE A 216 -15.20 8.45 8.76
C PHE A 216 -13.87 8.62 8.00
N LEU A 217 -13.71 9.72 7.23
CA LEU A 217 -12.43 10.10 6.64
C LEU A 217 -11.36 10.31 7.72
N ALA A 218 -11.66 11.07 8.77
CA ALA A 218 -10.73 11.30 9.88
C ALA A 218 -10.34 9.99 10.58
N ALA A 219 -11.31 9.12 10.88
CA ALA A 219 -11.06 7.85 11.53
C ALA A 219 -10.25 6.88 10.65
N GLY A 220 -10.56 6.79 9.36
CA GLY A 220 -9.78 6.00 8.40
C GLY A 220 -8.37 6.54 8.23
N GLU A 221 -8.23 7.86 8.08
CA GLU A 221 -6.93 8.51 7.96
C GLU A 221 -6.06 8.29 9.19
N HIS A 222 -6.65 8.36 10.39
CA HIS A 222 -5.96 8.02 11.64
C HIS A 222 -5.42 6.59 11.65
N LEU A 223 -6.22 5.59 11.25
CA LEU A 223 -5.79 4.20 11.14
C LEU A 223 -4.62 4.04 10.17
N ALA A 224 -4.72 4.60 8.97
CA ALA A 224 -3.67 4.46 7.96
C ALA A 224 -2.40 5.24 8.32
N ILE A 225 -2.49 6.44 8.91
CA ILE A 225 -1.32 7.18 9.41
C ILE A 225 -0.60 6.34 10.47
N ARG A 226 -1.30 5.86 11.50
CA ARG A 226 -0.70 4.99 12.52
C ARG A 226 -0.11 3.72 11.91
N TYR A 227 -0.80 3.08 10.97
CA TYR A 227 -0.29 1.89 10.31
C TYR A 227 1.03 2.16 9.60
N ASN A 228 1.06 3.24 8.81
CA ASN A 228 2.24 3.57 8.04
C ASN A 228 3.41 4.01 8.95
N THR A 229 3.15 4.85 9.95
CA THR A 229 4.17 5.32 10.89
C THR A 229 4.71 4.18 11.76
N PHE A 230 3.85 3.37 12.40
CA PHE A 230 4.32 2.36 13.34
C PHE A 230 4.69 1.02 12.69
N SER A 231 4.14 0.65 11.53
CA SER A 231 4.47 -0.61 10.82
C SER A 231 5.46 -0.39 9.69
N ASN A 232 5.10 0.43 8.69
CA ASN A 232 5.93 0.60 7.48
C ASN A 232 7.23 1.36 7.76
N PHE A 233 7.19 2.37 8.64
CA PHE A 233 8.34 3.20 8.99
C PHE A 233 9.10 2.65 10.21
N ILE A 234 8.54 2.79 11.41
CA ILE A 234 9.27 2.57 12.66
C ILE A 234 9.65 1.10 12.83
N TRP A 235 8.68 0.16 12.82
CA TRP A 235 8.99 -1.24 13.10
C TRP A 235 9.92 -1.87 12.06
N PHE A 236 9.68 -1.60 10.77
CA PHE A 236 10.59 -2.03 9.71
C PHE A 236 11.99 -1.40 9.84
N GLY A 237 12.04 -0.06 9.95
CA GLY A 237 13.29 0.70 10.04
C GLY A 237 14.14 0.28 11.23
N ILE A 238 13.55 0.18 12.43
CA ILE A 238 14.26 -0.21 13.65
C ILE A 238 14.71 -1.67 13.61
N SER A 239 13.97 -2.55 12.94
CA SER A 239 14.40 -3.94 12.73
C SER A 239 15.68 -3.99 11.90
N VAL A 240 15.75 -3.24 10.79
CA VAL A 240 16.98 -3.18 9.99
C VAL A 240 18.10 -2.49 10.78
N TRP A 241 17.80 -1.40 11.47
CA TRP A 241 18.77 -0.64 12.25
C TRP A 241 19.41 -1.46 13.37
N LYS A 242 18.62 -2.22 14.15
CA LYS A 242 19.13 -3.13 15.18
C LYS A 242 20.19 -4.08 14.63
N ALA A 243 19.86 -4.79 13.53
CA ALA A 243 20.78 -5.73 12.92
C ALA A 243 22.06 -5.03 12.42
N VAL A 244 21.93 -3.85 11.80
CA VAL A 244 23.06 -3.06 11.29
C VAL A 244 23.99 -2.64 12.44
N THR A 245 23.47 -2.15 13.55
CA THR A 245 24.26 -1.71 14.71
C THR A 245 24.96 -2.88 15.40
N GLU A 246 24.31 -4.02 15.55
CA GLU A 246 24.93 -5.24 16.09
C GLU A 246 26.05 -5.77 15.18
N LEU A 247 25.87 -5.69 13.87
CA LEU A 247 26.88 -6.07 12.88
C LEU A 247 28.07 -5.10 12.88
N GLU A 248 27.83 -3.80 13.07
CA GLU A 248 28.89 -2.80 13.23
C GLU A 248 29.78 -3.11 14.45
N LEU A 249 29.15 -3.42 15.59
CA LEU A 249 29.87 -3.86 16.79
C LEU A 249 30.65 -5.17 16.56
N LEU A 250 30.07 -6.14 15.86
CA LEU A 250 30.76 -7.39 15.54
C LEU A 250 31.96 -7.14 14.62
N VAL A 251 31.83 -6.29 13.61
CA VAL A 251 32.96 -5.90 12.72
C VAL A 251 34.12 -5.37 13.55
N SER A 252 33.86 -4.43 14.46
CA SER A 252 34.88 -3.88 15.37
C SER A 252 35.57 -4.98 16.19
N ARG A 253 34.80 -5.91 16.77
CA ARG A 253 35.34 -7.00 17.60
C ARG A 253 36.09 -8.08 16.81
N LEU A 254 35.82 -8.22 15.51
CA LEU A 254 36.50 -9.17 14.62
C LEU A 254 37.82 -8.63 14.07
N GLN A 255 38.08 -7.32 14.15
CA GLN A 255 39.35 -6.72 13.75
C GLN A 255 40.51 -7.40 14.50
N GLY A 256 41.53 -7.83 13.76
CA GLY A 256 42.67 -8.57 14.32
C GLY A 256 42.40 -10.03 14.68
N ARG A 257 41.15 -10.52 14.65
CA ARG A 257 40.77 -11.92 14.95
C ARG A 257 40.44 -12.74 13.71
N ALA A 258 39.77 -12.13 12.73
CA ALA A 258 39.41 -12.75 11.46
C ALA A 258 40.29 -12.25 10.30
N ARG A 259 40.21 -12.93 9.15
CA ARG A 259 40.94 -12.51 7.95
C ARG A 259 40.47 -11.11 7.51
N GLN A 260 41.40 -10.16 7.41
CA GLN A 260 41.10 -8.74 7.14
C GLN A 260 40.16 -8.54 5.94
N GLY A 261 40.43 -9.15 4.78
CA GLY A 261 39.58 -8.99 3.60
C GLY A 261 38.14 -9.51 3.75
N TRP A 262 37.85 -10.36 4.73
CA TRP A 262 36.47 -10.76 5.06
C TRP A 262 35.78 -9.74 5.97
N VAL A 263 36.52 -9.21 6.95
CA VAL A 263 36.05 -8.14 7.83
C VAL A 263 35.79 -6.86 7.03
N ASP A 264 36.73 -6.45 6.16
CA ASP A 264 36.57 -5.29 5.27
C ASP A 264 35.35 -5.43 4.37
N LYS A 265 35.11 -6.64 3.85
CA LYS A 265 33.93 -6.91 3.01
C LYS A 265 32.65 -6.76 3.83
N LEU A 266 32.60 -7.34 5.03
CA LEU A 266 31.44 -7.21 5.91
C LEU A 266 31.17 -5.73 6.25
N GLU A 267 32.22 -5.00 6.63
CA GLU A 267 32.14 -3.58 6.97
C GLU A 267 31.55 -2.75 5.81
N ARG A 268 32.07 -2.90 4.58
CA ARG A 268 31.56 -2.17 3.42
C ARG A 268 30.07 -2.35 3.18
N TYR A 269 29.55 -3.56 3.38
CA TYR A 269 28.11 -3.81 3.25
C TYR A 269 27.30 -3.31 4.46
N VAL A 270 27.88 -3.25 5.66
CA VAL A 270 27.28 -2.52 6.80
C VAL A 270 27.14 -1.03 6.47
N ARG A 271 28.16 -0.41 5.85
CA ARG A 271 28.07 1.00 5.40
C ARG A 271 27.00 1.20 4.33
N LEU A 272 26.88 0.27 3.39
CA LEU A 272 25.78 0.29 2.42
C LEU A 272 24.41 0.23 3.11
N ALA A 273 24.25 -0.63 4.12
CA ALA A 273 22.99 -0.74 4.86
C ALA A 273 22.65 0.55 5.63
N GLN A 274 23.64 1.24 6.22
CA GLN A 274 23.48 2.57 6.82
C GLN A 274 23.01 3.59 5.76
N GLY A 275 23.63 3.62 4.58
CA GLY A 275 23.20 4.48 3.47
C GLY A 275 21.77 4.18 2.99
N MET A 276 21.37 2.91 2.95
CA MET A 276 20.00 2.51 2.59
C MET A 276 18.97 2.91 3.66
N LEU A 277 19.32 2.83 4.96
CA LEU A 277 18.49 3.36 6.05
C LEU A 277 18.26 4.86 5.92
N LEU A 278 19.28 5.63 5.54
CA LEU A 278 19.14 7.08 5.30
C LEU A 278 18.25 7.39 4.09
N ARG A 279 18.41 6.65 2.99
CA ARG A 279 17.49 6.76 1.83
C ARG A 279 16.06 6.40 2.22
N PHE A 280 15.90 5.39 3.07
CA PHE A 280 14.61 4.99 3.61
C PHE A 280 14.00 6.10 4.49
N LEU A 281 14.77 6.71 5.39
CA LEU A 281 14.31 7.85 6.19
C LEU A 281 13.91 9.04 5.29
N GLN A 282 14.72 9.38 4.30
CA GLN A 282 14.42 10.46 3.36
C GLN A 282 13.10 10.25 2.62
N ALA A 283 12.79 9.01 2.22
CA ALA A 283 11.51 8.67 1.60
C ALA A 283 10.29 8.95 2.51
N HIS A 284 10.45 8.92 3.83
CA HIS A 284 9.37 9.20 4.79
C HIS A 284 9.28 10.68 5.18
N LEU A 285 10.35 11.45 4.99
CA LEU A 285 10.38 12.90 5.25
C LEU A 285 9.83 13.72 4.09
N GLU A 286 9.59 13.11 2.93
CA GLU A 286 9.03 13.81 1.78
C GLU A 286 7.55 14.18 2.01
N ASP A 287 7.20 15.42 1.65
CA ASP A 287 5.85 15.94 1.83
C ASP A 287 4.81 15.19 0.96
N PRO A 288 3.84 14.49 1.58
CA PRO A 288 2.81 13.74 0.87
C PRO A 288 1.83 14.60 0.07
N ALA A 289 1.75 15.90 0.34
CA ALA A 289 0.86 16.82 -0.35
C ALA A 289 1.40 17.26 -1.72
N GLN A 290 2.61 16.85 -2.11
CA GLN A 290 3.12 17.11 -3.46
C GLN A 290 2.36 16.25 -4.48
N ILE A 291 2.05 16.80 -5.67
CA ILE A 291 1.31 16.04 -6.71
C ILE A 291 2.16 14.85 -7.24
N ARG A 292 3.49 14.96 -7.18
CA ARG A 292 4.46 13.95 -7.61
C ARG A 292 5.70 13.99 -6.72
N PRO A 293 5.62 13.41 -5.52
CA PRO A 293 6.81 13.22 -4.74
C PRO A 293 7.78 12.27 -5.48
N THR A 294 9.08 12.50 -5.32
CA THR A 294 10.16 11.82 -6.05
C THR A 294 10.57 10.51 -5.38
N ASP A 295 10.74 10.54 -4.05
CA ASP A 295 11.29 9.46 -3.23
C ASP A 295 10.25 8.87 -2.24
N TYR A 296 9.04 9.44 -2.18
CA TYR A 296 8.03 9.15 -1.17
C TYR A 296 7.65 7.68 -1.07
N TRP A 297 7.29 7.26 0.13
CA TRP A 297 7.06 5.87 0.55
C TRP A 297 5.93 5.06 -0.15
N TYR A 298 5.40 5.50 -1.30
CA TYR A 298 4.60 4.64 -2.18
C TYR A 298 5.31 4.32 -3.49
N GLY A 299 4.86 3.25 -4.14
CA GLY A 299 5.35 2.89 -5.48
C GLY A 299 6.65 2.11 -5.49
N GLN A 300 7.15 1.89 -6.71
CA GLN A 300 8.09 0.83 -7.02
C GLN A 300 9.48 1.01 -6.38
N GLN A 301 10.00 2.24 -6.37
CA GLN A 301 11.34 2.54 -5.85
C GLN A 301 11.40 2.27 -4.35
N TYR A 302 10.42 2.77 -3.59
CA TYR A 302 10.31 2.52 -2.15
C TYR A 302 10.20 1.03 -1.80
N SER A 303 9.32 0.30 -2.49
CA SER A 303 9.17 -1.14 -2.23
C SER A 303 10.41 -1.94 -2.64
N TYR A 304 11.13 -1.53 -3.69
CA TYR A 304 12.42 -2.14 -4.04
C TYR A 304 13.51 -1.84 -3.03
N LEU A 305 13.58 -0.60 -2.51
CA LEU A 305 14.48 -0.25 -1.41
C LEU A 305 14.20 -1.12 -0.19
N THR A 306 12.93 -1.25 0.21
CA THR A 306 12.50 -2.11 1.33
C THR A 306 12.94 -3.57 1.12
N ARG A 307 12.68 -4.14 -0.06
CA ARG A 307 13.11 -5.51 -0.42
C ARG A 307 14.64 -5.65 -0.32
N ASP A 308 15.37 -4.71 -0.90
CA ASP A 308 16.83 -4.78 -0.96
C ASP A 308 17.44 -4.63 0.45
N MET A 309 16.83 -3.83 1.34
CA MET A 309 17.20 -3.77 2.76
C MET A 309 16.99 -5.10 3.47
N ILE A 310 15.86 -5.79 3.23
CA ILE A 310 15.59 -7.13 3.80
C ILE A 310 16.64 -8.13 3.32
N ASP A 311 16.86 -8.20 2.00
CA ASP A 311 17.77 -9.16 1.38
C ASP A 311 19.22 -8.95 1.86
N LEU A 312 19.67 -7.69 1.89
CA LEU A 312 21.01 -7.32 2.37
C LEU A 312 21.17 -7.67 3.85
N THR A 313 20.20 -7.30 4.69
CA THR A 313 20.28 -7.54 6.15
C THR A 313 20.32 -9.04 6.46
N ARG A 314 19.48 -9.84 5.79
CA ARG A 314 19.51 -11.32 5.89
C ARG A 314 20.88 -11.89 5.51
N GLU A 315 21.48 -11.38 4.44
CA GLU A 315 22.81 -11.82 4.01
C GLU A 315 23.91 -11.38 4.99
N LEU A 316 23.84 -10.16 5.51
CA LEU A 316 24.81 -9.64 6.46
C LEU A 316 24.79 -10.41 7.78
N VAL A 317 23.61 -10.66 8.37
CA VAL A 317 23.49 -11.47 9.60
C VAL A 317 24.03 -12.87 9.36
N ARG A 318 23.65 -13.52 8.26
CA ARG A 318 24.15 -14.86 7.91
C ARG A 318 25.67 -14.91 7.78
N ASN A 319 26.27 -13.92 7.12
CA ASN A 319 27.72 -13.88 6.90
C ASN A 319 28.48 -13.46 8.17
N GLY A 320 27.93 -12.53 8.96
CA GLY A 320 28.44 -12.12 10.27
C GLY A 320 28.48 -13.30 11.23
N GLU A 321 27.38 -14.06 11.36
CA GLU A 321 27.32 -15.24 12.23
C GLU A 321 28.28 -16.35 11.81
N ARG A 322 28.51 -16.53 10.50
CA ARG A 322 29.55 -17.46 10.01
C ARG A 322 30.95 -17.04 10.43
N LEU A 323 31.26 -15.75 10.43
CA LEU A 323 32.55 -15.24 10.88
C LEU A 323 32.67 -15.31 12.40
N ARG A 324 31.64 -14.88 13.14
CA ARG A 324 31.55 -14.97 14.59
C ARG A 324 31.78 -16.41 15.06
N GLY A 325 31.00 -17.36 14.56
CA GLY A 325 31.11 -18.77 14.96
C GLY A 325 32.48 -19.39 14.67
N ARG A 326 33.24 -18.87 13.70
CA ARG A 326 34.57 -19.38 13.36
C ARG A 326 35.72 -18.71 14.11
N TYR A 327 35.62 -17.41 14.36
CA TYR A 327 36.75 -16.60 14.85
C TYR A 327 36.53 -15.99 16.23
N ALA A 328 35.30 -15.93 16.71
CA ALA A 328 34.94 -15.35 17.99
C ALA A 328 33.63 -15.97 18.54
N PRO A 329 33.56 -17.30 18.73
CA PRO A 329 32.34 -18.00 19.15
C PRO A 329 31.82 -17.56 20.53
N GLU A 330 32.67 -16.95 21.34
CA GLU A 330 32.35 -16.37 22.65
C GLU A 330 31.53 -15.07 22.57
N LEU A 331 31.49 -14.40 21.41
CA LEU A 331 30.68 -13.19 21.23
C LEU A 331 29.18 -13.52 21.15
N PRO A 332 28.29 -12.61 21.59
CA PRO A 332 26.84 -12.78 21.47
C PRO A 332 26.38 -13.07 20.04
N VAL A 333 25.35 -13.91 19.91
CA VAL A 333 24.71 -14.21 18.62
C VAL A 333 23.96 -12.98 18.12
N ILE A 334 24.15 -12.65 16.84
CA ILE A 334 23.32 -11.66 16.15
C ILE A 334 22.08 -12.38 15.61
N GLU A 335 20.93 -12.03 16.17
CA GLU A 335 19.65 -12.57 15.73
C GLU A 335 19.02 -11.69 14.65
N LEU A 336 18.52 -12.31 13.59
CA LEU A 336 17.71 -11.61 12.60
C LEU A 336 16.34 -11.27 13.24
N PRO A 337 15.94 -9.99 13.28
CA PRO A 337 14.66 -9.58 13.88
C PRO A 337 13.46 -10.35 13.33
N PRO A 338 12.45 -10.67 14.17
CA PRO A 338 11.28 -11.47 13.78
C PRO A 338 10.59 -11.00 12.50
N LEU A 339 10.42 -9.69 12.34
CA LEU A 339 9.82 -9.09 11.15
C LEU A 339 10.61 -9.43 9.88
N LEU A 340 11.94 -9.33 9.91
CA LEU A 340 12.80 -9.58 8.76
C LEU A 340 12.91 -11.07 8.39
N ARG A 341 12.44 -11.99 9.24
CA ARG A 341 12.39 -13.43 8.95
C ARG A 341 10.99 -13.99 8.74
N GLY A 342 9.96 -13.14 8.76
CA GLY A 342 8.55 -13.57 8.61
C GLY A 342 8.06 -14.38 9.80
N ALA A 343 8.47 -13.99 11.02
CA ALA A 343 8.11 -14.65 12.27
C ALA A 343 7.59 -13.66 13.32
N SER A 344 7.16 -12.47 12.91
CA SER A 344 6.48 -11.53 13.80
C SER A 344 5.07 -12.04 14.12
N VAL A 345 4.56 -11.62 15.28
CA VAL A 345 3.24 -12.01 15.79
C VAL A 345 2.52 -10.80 16.40
N GLY A 346 1.21 -10.94 16.61
CA GLY A 346 0.36 -9.95 17.27
C GLY A 346 -0.76 -9.45 16.38
N ALA A 347 -1.43 -8.38 16.80
CA ALA A 347 -2.48 -7.74 16.00
C ALA A 347 -1.97 -7.26 14.63
N PHE A 348 -2.88 -7.14 13.68
CA PHE A 348 -2.66 -6.74 12.28
C PHE A 348 -1.63 -7.63 11.57
N HIS A 349 -1.78 -8.95 11.69
CA HIS A 349 -1.10 -9.96 10.88
C HIS A 349 -2.07 -10.64 9.92
N GLU A 350 -1.58 -11.55 9.06
CA GLU A 350 -2.46 -12.38 8.22
C GLU A 350 -3.37 -13.25 9.10
N TYR A 351 -4.60 -13.48 8.65
CA TYR A 351 -5.55 -14.38 9.31
C TYR A 351 -5.01 -15.82 9.31
N GLU A 352 -5.29 -16.58 10.38
CA GLU A 352 -4.76 -17.95 10.54
C GLU A 352 -5.19 -18.92 9.42
N HIS A 353 -6.39 -18.73 8.85
CA HIS A 353 -6.95 -19.64 7.84
C HIS A 353 -6.43 -19.41 6.41
N VAL A 354 -5.64 -18.37 6.16
CA VAL A 354 -5.12 -18.04 4.82
C VAL A 354 -3.61 -18.28 4.71
N GLY A 355 -3.07 -18.19 3.50
CA GLY A 355 -1.64 -18.33 3.26
C GLY A 355 -1.19 -19.76 2.96
N PRO A 356 0.10 -20.08 3.14
CA PRO A 356 0.70 -21.34 2.72
C PRO A 356 0.15 -22.54 3.50
N ARG A 357 -0.24 -23.60 2.79
CA ARG A 357 -0.69 -24.86 3.43
C ARG A 357 0.39 -25.93 3.54
N SER A 358 1.42 -25.85 2.70
CA SER A 358 2.53 -26.80 2.72
C SER A 358 3.77 -26.21 2.06
N THR A 359 4.93 -26.77 2.38
CA THR A 359 6.19 -26.43 1.73
C THR A 359 6.52 -27.46 0.67
N PRO A 360 6.36 -27.16 -0.63
CA PRO A 360 6.61 -28.13 -1.69
C PRO A 360 8.11 -28.41 -1.82
N SER A 361 8.45 -29.65 -2.20
CA SER A 361 9.83 -30.03 -2.52
C SER A 361 10.39 -29.23 -3.72
N PRO A 362 11.72 -29.07 -3.85
CA PRO A 362 12.32 -28.37 -4.98
C PRO A 362 11.91 -28.92 -6.36
N TRP A 363 11.72 -30.24 -6.46
CA TRP A 363 11.26 -30.90 -7.69
C TRP A 363 9.81 -30.53 -8.02
N THR A 364 8.93 -30.56 -7.01
CA THR A 364 7.53 -30.17 -7.15
C THR A 364 7.43 -28.72 -7.58
N ARG A 365 8.19 -27.81 -6.96
CA ARG A 365 8.25 -26.39 -7.34
C ARG A 365 8.64 -26.20 -8.79
N ARG A 366 9.73 -26.85 -9.22
CA ARG A 366 10.22 -26.78 -10.60
C ARG A 366 9.18 -27.30 -11.60
N HIS A 367 8.51 -28.41 -11.29
CA HIS A 367 7.46 -28.98 -12.14
C HIS A 367 6.26 -28.03 -12.29
N ARG A 368 5.78 -27.46 -11.17
CA ARG A 368 4.68 -26.47 -11.18
C ARG A 368 5.04 -25.23 -12.00
N LEU A 369 6.26 -24.72 -11.83
CA LEU A 369 6.77 -23.59 -12.61
C LEU A 369 6.82 -23.90 -14.12
N LEU A 370 7.28 -25.09 -14.52
CA LEU A 370 7.31 -25.50 -15.93
C LEU A 370 5.90 -25.63 -16.53
N LYS A 371 4.94 -26.17 -15.78
CA LYS A 371 3.52 -26.22 -16.20
C LYS A 371 2.95 -24.82 -16.40
N TRP A 372 3.24 -23.90 -15.48
CA TRP A 372 2.83 -22.51 -15.58
C TRP A 372 3.44 -21.82 -16.81
N VAL A 373 4.75 -22.01 -17.08
CA VAL A 373 5.40 -21.51 -18.29
C VAL A 373 4.71 -22.03 -19.56
N GLY A 374 4.36 -23.32 -19.61
CA GLY A 374 3.61 -23.90 -20.73
C GLY A 374 2.21 -23.28 -20.90
N THR A 375 1.52 -23.02 -19.80
CA THR A 375 0.21 -22.34 -19.78
C THR A 375 0.33 -20.92 -20.33
N PHE A 376 1.31 -20.15 -19.83
CA PHE A 376 1.56 -18.78 -20.28
C PHE A 376 1.87 -18.71 -21.78
N ARG A 377 2.75 -19.59 -22.27
CA ARG A 377 3.09 -19.67 -23.70
C ARG A 377 1.88 -19.98 -24.58
N THR A 378 0.96 -20.80 -24.09
CA THR A 378 -0.28 -21.14 -24.79
C THR A 378 -1.21 -19.92 -24.88
N THR A 379 -1.40 -19.21 -23.76
CA THR A 379 -2.15 -17.95 -23.69
C THR A 379 -1.56 -16.89 -24.62
N ALA A 380 -0.24 -16.71 -24.59
CA ALA A 380 0.49 -15.80 -25.48
C ALA A 380 0.23 -16.07 -26.97
N LYS A 381 0.27 -17.34 -27.39
CA LYS A 381 -0.04 -17.73 -28.78
C LYS A 381 -1.47 -17.36 -29.18
N GLN A 382 -2.44 -17.58 -28.28
CA GLN A 382 -3.83 -17.20 -28.52
C GLN A 382 -3.99 -15.69 -28.65
N LYS A 383 -3.36 -14.91 -27.76
CA LYS A 383 -3.36 -13.43 -27.85
C LYS A 383 -2.71 -12.92 -29.13
N LYS A 384 -1.58 -13.51 -29.56
CA LYS A 384 -0.97 -13.18 -30.86
C LYS A 384 -1.89 -13.47 -32.06
N LYS A 385 -2.73 -14.51 -31.97
CA LYS A 385 -3.74 -14.79 -33.02
C LYS A 385 -4.85 -13.74 -33.02
N LEU A 386 -5.33 -13.34 -31.84
CA LEU A 386 -6.33 -12.27 -31.70
C LEU A 386 -5.79 -10.92 -32.17
N HIS A 387 -4.54 -10.60 -31.85
CA HIS A 387 -3.84 -9.40 -32.32
C HIS A 387 -3.82 -9.31 -33.85
N ARG A 388 -3.52 -10.42 -34.54
CA ARG A 388 -3.49 -10.50 -36.01
C ARG A 388 -4.87 -10.63 -36.66
N SER A 389 -5.94 -10.72 -35.87
CA SER A 389 -7.30 -10.85 -36.40
C SER A 389 -7.83 -9.49 -36.86
N LYS A 390 -8.77 -9.50 -37.82
CA LYS A 390 -9.44 -8.29 -38.31
C LYS A 390 -10.65 -7.87 -37.44
N LEU A 391 -10.69 -8.31 -36.18
CA LEU A 391 -11.74 -7.94 -35.23
C LEU A 391 -11.60 -6.46 -34.83
N SER A 392 -12.74 -5.81 -34.60
CA SER A 392 -12.77 -4.51 -33.94
C SER A 392 -12.19 -4.62 -32.52
N ASP A 393 -11.82 -3.50 -31.91
CA ASP A 393 -11.22 -3.53 -30.57
C ASP A 393 -12.21 -4.09 -29.52
N ALA A 394 -13.50 -3.82 -29.64
CA ALA A 394 -14.51 -4.37 -28.73
C ALA A 394 -14.64 -5.90 -28.86
N GLU A 395 -14.74 -6.42 -30.08
CA GLU A 395 -14.80 -7.87 -30.34
C GLU A 395 -13.51 -8.57 -29.91
N ARG A 396 -12.35 -7.95 -30.16
CA ARG A 396 -11.06 -8.51 -29.77
C ARG A 396 -10.95 -8.64 -28.26
N ARG A 397 -11.36 -7.62 -27.50
CA ARG A 397 -11.38 -7.65 -26.03
C ARG A 397 -12.35 -8.70 -25.49
N ALA A 398 -13.55 -8.78 -26.07
CA ALA A 398 -14.53 -9.80 -25.71
C ALA A 398 -13.99 -11.22 -25.95
N ALA A 399 -13.27 -11.45 -27.05
CA ALA A 399 -12.61 -12.73 -27.35
C ALA A 399 -11.38 -13.00 -26.47
N ALA A 400 -10.66 -11.97 -26.03
CA ALA A 400 -9.52 -12.08 -25.13
C ALA A 400 -9.91 -12.40 -23.69
N TRP A 401 -11.08 -11.92 -23.24
CA TRP A 401 -11.58 -12.13 -21.88
C TRP A 401 -11.59 -13.60 -21.42
N PRO A 402 -12.25 -14.55 -22.12
CA PRO A 402 -12.23 -15.96 -21.71
C PRO A 402 -10.83 -16.59 -21.78
N VAL A 403 -9.93 -16.07 -22.62
CA VAL A 403 -8.52 -16.51 -22.67
C VAL A 403 -7.80 -16.12 -21.37
N ASN A 404 -8.05 -14.92 -20.85
CA ASN A 404 -7.51 -14.45 -19.57
C ASN A 404 -8.10 -15.20 -18.38
N LEU A 405 -9.42 -15.42 -18.35
CA LEU A 405 -10.09 -16.20 -17.31
C LEU A 405 -9.53 -17.62 -17.22
N LYS A 406 -9.33 -18.28 -18.37
CA LYS A 406 -8.75 -19.63 -18.44
C LYS A 406 -7.27 -19.65 -18.04
N TRP A 407 -6.52 -18.61 -18.38
CA TRP A 407 -5.13 -18.47 -17.94
C TRP A 407 -5.03 -18.34 -16.42
N ALA A 408 -5.90 -17.52 -15.82
CA ALA A 408 -5.97 -17.32 -14.39
C ALA A 408 -6.30 -18.62 -13.65
N GLU A 409 -7.37 -19.30 -14.06
CA GLU A 409 -7.78 -20.59 -13.50
C GLU A 409 -6.65 -21.62 -13.54
N LYS A 410 -6.03 -21.81 -14.70
CA LYS A 410 -4.91 -22.75 -14.85
C LYS A 410 -3.67 -22.34 -14.06
N THR A 411 -3.42 -21.04 -13.90
CA THR A 411 -2.30 -20.54 -13.10
C THR A 411 -2.48 -20.94 -11.63
N LEU A 412 -3.67 -20.70 -11.07
CA LEU A 412 -4.00 -21.08 -9.69
C LEU A 412 -3.95 -22.61 -9.51
N GLN A 413 -4.50 -23.39 -10.44
CA GLN A 413 -4.43 -24.86 -10.43
C GLN A 413 -3.00 -25.40 -10.50
N ASN A 414 -2.13 -24.80 -11.33
CA ASN A 414 -0.74 -25.24 -11.46
C ASN A 414 0.05 -25.05 -10.16
N PHE A 415 -0.27 -24.00 -9.39
CA PHE A 415 0.38 -23.70 -8.11
C PHE A 415 -0.34 -24.26 -6.90
N ASP A 416 -1.51 -24.89 -7.08
CA ASP A 416 -2.32 -25.48 -6.01
C ASP A 416 -2.75 -24.42 -5.00
N ILE A 417 -3.38 -23.37 -5.56
CA ILE A 417 -3.92 -22.21 -4.85
C ILE A 417 -5.44 -22.25 -4.89
N ASP A 418 -6.05 -22.34 -3.71
CA ASP A 418 -7.50 -22.31 -3.53
C ASP A 418 -7.98 -20.89 -3.23
N LEU A 419 -9.15 -20.52 -3.77
CA LEU A 419 -9.75 -19.21 -3.62
C LEU A 419 -11.12 -19.30 -2.94
N SER A 420 -11.38 -18.46 -1.94
CA SER A 420 -12.72 -18.11 -1.45
C SER A 420 -13.00 -16.64 -1.73
N VAL A 421 -14.27 -16.31 -1.99
CA VAL A 421 -14.71 -14.92 -2.18
C VAL A 421 -15.77 -14.61 -1.14
N THR A 422 -15.51 -13.59 -0.32
CA THR A 422 -16.39 -13.11 0.74
C THR A 422 -16.86 -11.70 0.37
N ILE A 423 -18.18 -11.51 0.32
CA ILE A 423 -18.80 -10.19 0.12
C ILE A 423 -19.18 -9.64 1.49
N ASP A 424 -18.79 -8.39 1.77
CA ASP A 424 -19.23 -7.71 2.97
C ASP A 424 -20.77 -7.63 3.03
N PRO A 425 -21.42 -7.93 4.17
CA PRO A 425 -22.88 -7.90 4.27
C PRO A 425 -23.52 -6.56 3.86
N ALA A 426 -22.85 -5.42 4.12
CA ALA A 426 -23.36 -4.10 3.77
C ALA A 426 -23.20 -3.76 2.27
N PHE A 427 -22.52 -4.60 1.50
CA PHE A 427 -22.32 -4.39 0.07
C PHE A 427 -23.65 -4.28 -0.67
N ALA A 428 -24.56 -5.21 -0.41
CA ALA A 428 -25.80 -5.36 -1.17
C ALA A 428 -26.70 -4.13 -1.04
N ASP A 429 -26.71 -3.49 0.13
CA ASP A 429 -27.57 -2.33 0.38
C ASP A 429 -27.07 -1.08 -0.33
N VAL A 430 -25.76 -0.84 -0.34
CA VAL A 430 -25.18 0.29 -1.09
C VAL A 430 -25.22 0.04 -2.60
N ALA A 431 -24.91 -1.18 -3.04
CA ALA A 431 -24.95 -1.56 -4.46
C ALA A 431 -26.35 -1.41 -5.07
N ARG A 432 -27.41 -1.68 -4.29
CA ARG A 432 -28.81 -1.50 -4.70
C ARG A 432 -29.14 -0.03 -4.95
N GLU A 433 -28.68 0.88 -4.09
CA GLU A 433 -28.94 2.32 -4.24
C GLU A 433 -28.14 2.94 -5.40
N LEU A 434 -26.96 2.40 -5.69
CA LEU A 434 -26.12 2.88 -6.80
C LEU A 434 -26.56 2.40 -8.18
N ASP A 435 -27.31 1.30 -8.25
CA ASP A 435 -27.58 0.53 -9.47
C ASP A 435 -26.28 0.18 -10.23
N LEU A 436 -25.54 -0.81 -9.75
CA LEU A 436 -24.28 -1.23 -10.37
C LEU A 436 -24.43 -2.14 -11.60
N ARG A 437 -25.65 -2.32 -12.13
CA ARG A 437 -25.89 -3.18 -13.29
C ARG A 437 -25.19 -2.63 -14.53
N PRO A 438 -24.75 -3.49 -15.47
CA PRO A 438 -24.08 -3.03 -16.68
C PRO A 438 -25.01 -2.10 -17.48
N GLY A 439 -24.50 -0.92 -17.85
CA GLY A 439 -25.26 0.08 -18.61
C GLY A 439 -26.04 1.09 -17.76
N SER A 440 -25.94 1.06 -16.42
CA SER A 440 -26.56 2.07 -15.54
C SER A 440 -25.92 3.46 -15.62
N GLY A 441 -24.82 3.61 -16.35
CA GLY A 441 -24.04 4.85 -16.44
C GLY A 441 -23.01 5.02 -15.32
N ARG A 442 -23.00 4.14 -14.30
CA ARG A 442 -22.02 4.19 -13.21
C ARG A 442 -20.62 3.75 -13.65
N LYS A 443 -19.62 4.55 -13.31
CA LYS A 443 -18.19 4.28 -13.57
C LYS A 443 -17.62 3.44 -12.44
N VAL A 444 -17.51 2.13 -12.62
CA VAL A 444 -17.04 1.21 -11.57
C VAL A 444 -15.54 0.99 -11.65
N VAL A 445 -14.84 1.14 -10.53
CA VAL A 445 -13.42 0.79 -10.37
C VAL A 445 -13.24 -0.18 -9.21
N PHE A 446 -12.81 -1.40 -9.51
CA PHE A 446 -12.30 -2.32 -8.50
C PHE A 446 -10.93 -1.87 -8.03
N PHE A 447 -10.73 -1.86 -6.73
CA PHE A 447 -9.55 -1.33 -6.09
C PHE A 447 -8.90 -2.39 -5.18
N PRO A 448 -8.19 -3.38 -5.76
CA PRO A 448 -7.53 -4.43 -5.01
C PRO A 448 -6.26 -3.97 -4.26
N THR A 449 -5.99 -4.61 -3.12
CA THR A 449 -4.66 -4.64 -2.50
C THR A 449 -3.62 -5.19 -3.48
N HIS A 450 -2.37 -4.72 -3.41
CA HIS A 450 -1.29 -5.20 -4.27
C HIS A 450 -0.16 -5.84 -3.45
N GLN A 451 -0.17 -7.16 -3.38
CA GLN A 451 0.65 -7.94 -2.44
C GLN A 451 1.56 -8.94 -3.17
N SER A 452 1.16 -9.43 -4.34
CA SER A 452 1.87 -10.49 -5.07
C SER A 452 1.72 -10.39 -6.60
N LEU A 453 2.59 -11.10 -7.34
CA LEU A 453 2.36 -11.32 -8.77
C LEU A 453 1.12 -12.20 -9.04
N LEU A 454 0.65 -12.94 -8.02
CA LEU A 454 -0.59 -13.73 -8.08
C LEU A 454 -1.87 -12.89 -8.09
N ASP A 455 -1.77 -11.60 -7.78
CA ASP A 455 -2.91 -10.69 -7.70
C ASP A 455 -3.72 -10.67 -9.00
N HIS A 456 -3.06 -10.69 -10.16
CA HIS A 456 -3.76 -10.68 -11.45
C HIS A 456 -4.56 -11.98 -11.72
N PRO A 457 -3.97 -13.20 -11.63
CA PRO A 457 -4.74 -14.44 -11.69
C PRO A 457 -5.90 -14.48 -10.68
N VAL A 458 -5.67 -14.06 -9.45
CA VAL A 458 -6.71 -14.01 -8.41
C VAL A 458 -7.84 -13.06 -8.81
N MET A 459 -7.50 -11.84 -9.23
CA MET A 459 -8.50 -10.85 -9.64
C MET A 459 -9.34 -11.32 -10.84
N TYR A 460 -8.74 -11.97 -11.83
CA TYR A 460 -9.49 -12.58 -12.93
C TYR A 460 -10.45 -13.68 -12.47
N ARG A 461 -10.09 -14.44 -11.43
CA ARG A 461 -10.99 -15.44 -10.84
C ARG A 461 -12.13 -14.79 -10.07
N VAL A 462 -11.86 -13.71 -9.34
CA VAL A 462 -12.86 -12.92 -8.59
C VAL A 462 -13.88 -12.28 -9.53
N LEU A 463 -13.44 -11.70 -10.65
CA LEU A 463 -14.33 -11.03 -11.63
C LEU A 463 -15.36 -11.95 -12.31
N GLN A 464 -15.22 -13.26 -12.16
CA GLN A 464 -16.17 -14.27 -12.66
C GLN A 464 -16.78 -15.11 -11.52
N SER A 465 -16.54 -14.74 -10.26
CA SER A 465 -17.07 -15.47 -9.11
C SER A 465 -18.59 -15.27 -9.00
N PRO A 466 -19.38 -16.33 -8.74
CA PRO A 466 -20.82 -16.20 -8.54
C PRO A 466 -21.19 -15.18 -7.46
N GLU A 467 -20.40 -15.11 -6.40
CA GLU A 467 -20.59 -14.21 -5.26
C GLU A 467 -20.54 -12.74 -5.70
N LEU A 468 -19.49 -12.35 -6.45
CA LEU A 468 -19.38 -10.99 -6.96
C LEU A 468 -20.45 -10.68 -8.01
N LEU A 469 -20.71 -11.60 -8.94
CA LEU A 469 -21.72 -11.38 -9.99
C LEU A 469 -23.11 -11.15 -9.38
N GLN A 470 -23.48 -11.95 -8.37
CA GLN A 470 -24.72 -11.77 -7.63
C GLN A 470 -24.75 -10.42 -6.90
N ALA A 471 -23.69 -10.07 -6.17
CA ALA A 471 -23.61 -8.81 -5.43
C ALA A 471 -23.69 -7.57 -6.33
N MET A 472 -23.11 -7.65 -7.53
CA MET A 472 -23.15 -6.57 -8.54
C MET A 472 -24.46 -6.54 -9.35
N GLY A 473 -25.30 -7.58 -9.26
CA GLY A 473 -26.46 -7.74 -10.13
C GLY A 473 -26.10 -8.01 -11.60
N TRP A 474 -24.95 -8.65 -11.85
CA TRP A 474 -24.43 -8.96 -13.18
C TRP A 474 -24.81 -10.38 -13.59
N SER A 475 -25.28 -10.55 -14.82
CA SER A 475 -25.61 -11.87 -15.39
C SER A 475 -24.37 -12.64 -15.88
N ALA A 476 -23.29 -11.93 -16.20
CA ALA A 476 -22.01 -12.49 -16.63
C ALA A 476 -20.87 -11.52 -16.32
N SER A 477 -19.64 -12.03 -16.28
CA SER A 477 -18.45 -11.18 -16.14
C SER A 477 -18.25 -10.29 -17.37
N VAL A 478 -17.82 -9.05 -17.15
CA VAL A 478 -17.54 -8.07 -18.21
C VAL A 478 -16.04 -7.83 -18.35
N PRO A 479 -15.52 -7.61 -19.57
CA PRO A 479 -14.10 -7.32 -19.76
C PRO A 479 -13.67 -6.02 -19.08
N CYS A 480 -12.89 -6.11 -18.00
CA CYS A 480 -12.39 -4.95 -17.27
C CYS A 480 -11.14 -4.35 -17.92
N CYS A 481 -10.98 -3.04 -17.81
CA CYS A 481 -9.73 -2.36 -18.15
C CYS A 481 -8.79 -2.37 -16.93
N LEU A 482 -7.56 -2.86 -17.06
CA LEU A 482 -6.56 -2.75 -16.00
C LEU A 482 -5.65 -1.54 -16.25
N LEU A 483 -5.41 -0.74 -15.21
CA LEU A 483 -4.32 0.22 -15.20
C LEU A 483 -3.05 -0.47 -14.72
N SER A 484 -2.04 -0.56 -15.59
CA SER A 484 -0.83 -1.34 -15.36
C SER A 484 0.43 -0.50 -15.55
N ARG A 485 1.48 -0.80 -14.80
CA ARG A 485 2.84 -0.34 -15.13
C ARG A 485 3.41 -1.17 -16.29
N PRO A 486 4.37 -0.64 -17.06
CA PRO A 486 5.07 -1.42 -18.07
C PRO A 486 5.96 -2.48 -17.41
N ARG A 487 6.27 -3.53 -18.16
CA ARG A 487 7.24 -4.58 -17.84
C ARG A 487 6.95 -5.34 -16.54
N LEU A 488 5.67 -5.51 -16.17
CA LEU A 488 5.28 -6.28 -14.97
C LEU A 488 5.89 -7.69 -14.92
N MET A 489 6.08 -8.31 -16.09
CA MET A 489 6.63 -9.66 -16.21
C MET A 489 8.16 -9.71 -16.25
N GLN A 490 8.86 -8.60 -15.96
CA GLN A 490 10.33 -8.56 -15.92
C GLN A 490 10.92 -9.55 -14.90
N ALA A 491 10.24 -9.82 -13.79
CA ALA A 491 10.68 -10.81 -12.79
C ALA A 491 10.80 -12.24 -13.36
N THR A 492 10.14 -12.51 -14.48
CA THR A 492 10.20 -13.82 -15.18
C THR A 492 11.36 -13.91 -16.18
N ALA A 493 12.14 -12.84 -16.33
CA ALA A 493 13.31 -12.79 -17.17
C ALA A 493 14.56 -13.13 -16.36
N ILE A 494 15.33 -14.12 -16.83
CA ILE A 494 16.58 -14.55 -16.20
C ILE A 494 17.74 -14.04 -17.04
N LYS A 495 18.78 -13.51 -16.40
CA LYS A 495 20.03 -13.17 -17.08
C LYS A 495 20.95 -14.38 -17.13
N ILE A 496 21.33 -14.81 -18.34
CA ILE A 496 22.34 -15.85 -18.56
C ILE A 496 23.41 -15.27 -19.50
N GLY A 497 24.65 -15.17 -19.02
CA GLY A 497 25.78 -14.66 -19.81
C GLY A 497 25.57 -13.23 -20.35
N GLY A 498 24.89 -12.36 -19.58
CA GLY A 498 24.59 -10.98 -19.98
C GLY A 498 23.39 -10.82 -20.92
N ARG A 499 22.78 -11.91 -21.41
CA ARG A 499 21.54 -11.89 -22.21
C ARG A 499 20.32 -12.11 -21.32
N GLU A 500 19.27 -11.34 -21.55
CA GLU A 500 17.97 -11.49 -20.88
C GLU A 500 17.14 -12.55 -21.60
N ILE A 501 16.85 -13.65 -20.91
CA ILE A 501 16.06 -14.78 -21.42
C ILE A 501 14.76 -14.82 -20.63
N SER A 502 13.65 -14.55 -21.32
CA SER A 502 12.31 -14.68 -20.74
C SER A 502 11.94 -16.16 -20.60
N LEU A 503 11.63 -16.61 -19.38
CA LEU A 503 11.15 -17.96 -19.11
C LEU A 503 9.90 -18.29 -19.95
N ILE A 504 9.02 -17.30 -20.10
CA ILE A 504 7.74 -17.39 -20.78
C ILE A 504 7.82 -17.18 -22.31
N GLY A 505 9.02 -16.89 -22.84
CA GLY A 505 9.27 -16.84 -24.28
C GLY A 505 8.71 -15.61 -25.00
N LEU A 506 8.36 -14.56 -24.27
CA LEU A 506 8.02 -13.22 -24.78
C LEU A 506 8.87 -12.18 -24.06
N SER A 507 9.31 -11.13 -24.76
CA SER A 507 9.93 -9.99 -24.08
C SER A 507 8.88 -9.24 -23.22
N PRO A 508 9.29 -8.54 -22.16
CA PRO A 508 8.39 -7.67 -21.40
C PRO A 508 7.62 -6.69 -22.30
N ASP A 509 8.28 -6.06 -23.27
CA ASP A 509 7.64 -5.10 -24.18
C ASP A 509 6.59 -5.75 -25.10
N GLU A 510 6.80 -7.01 -25.51
CA GLU A 510 5.82 -7.75 -26.29
C GLU A 510 4.59 -8.11 -25.46
N ILE A 511 4.76 -8.36 -24.15
CA ILE A 511 3.66 -8.61 -23.22
C ILE A 511 2.84 -7.35 -23.02
N ASP A 512 3.49 -6.22 -22.75
CA ASP A 512 2.84 -4.92 -22.57
C ASP A 512 2.00 -4.57 -23.81
N ARG A 513 2.55 -4.78 -25.02
CA ARG A 513 1.83 -4.57 -26.28
C ARG A 513 0.58 -5.45 -26.40
N LEU A 514 0.69 -6.74 -26.07
CA LEU A 514 -0.47 -7.63 -26.11
C LEU A 514 -1.53 -7.24 -25.07
N GLN A 515 -1.12 -6.81 -23.88
CA GLN A 515 -2.04 -6.32 -22.85
C GLN A 515 -2.79 -5.07 -23.30
N GLU A 516 -2.09 -4.12 -23.92
CA GLU A 516 -2.71 -2.89 -24.41
C GLU A 516 -3.61 -3.14 -25.63
N GLU A 517 -3.10 -3.82 -26.67
CA GLU A 517 -3.77 -3.90 -27.97
C GLU A 517 -4.78 -5.07 -28.08
N VAL A 518 -4.71 -6.05 -27.17
CA VAL A 518 -5.62 -7.23 -27.16
C VAL A 518 -6.54 -7.21 -25.94
N ASP A 519 -6.00 -7.04 -24.74
CA ASP A 519 -6.82 -7.02 -23.51
C ASP A 519 -7.44 -5.64 -23.26
N GLY A 520 -6.90 -4.58 -23.87
CA GLY A 520 -7.34 -3.21 -23.70
C GLY A 520 -6.93 -2.63 -22.35
N TYR A 521 -5.75 -2.99 -21.84
CA TYR A 521 -5.17 -2.34 -20.66
C TYR A 521 -4.72 -0.92 -20.98
N VAL A 522 -4.51 -0.13 -19.94
CA VAL A 522 -3.79 1.14 -20.03
C VAL A 522 -2.42 0.96 -19.38
N ILE A 523 -1.35 1.15 -20.15
CA ILE A 523 0.03 1.02 -19.67
C ILE A 523 0.59 2.41 -19.31
N LEU A 524 1.09 2.56 -18.08
CA LEU A 524 1.71 3.77 -17.55
C LEU A 524 3.16 3.92 -18.03
N ALA A 525 3.37 4.34 -19.28
CA ALA A 525 4.71 4.60 -19.80
C ALA A 525 5.49 5.61 -18.91
N HIS A 526 6.82 5.43 -18.78
CA HIS A 526 7.65 6.21 -17.85
C HIS A 526 7.64 7.73 -18.12
N ASP A 527 7.37 8.13 -19.38
CA ASP A 527 7.50 9.51 -19.83
C ASP A 527 6.15 10.23 -20.02
N ASP A 528 5.02 9.52 -19.83
CA ASP A 528 3.70 10.06 -20.18
C ASP A 528 2.95 10.58 -18.94
N THR A 529 3.08 11.88 -18.72
CA THR A 529 2.59 12.56 -17.53
C THR A 529 1.07 12.72 -17.53
N GLY A 530 0.35 11.93 -16.73
CA GLY A 530 -1.10 12.06 -16.47
C GLY A 530 -2.05 11.69 -17.64
N SER A 531 -1.54 11.59 -18.87
CA SER A 531 -2.25 11.14 -20.07
C SER A 531 -2.85 9.72 -19.90
N PRO A 532 -2.12 8.72 -19.38
CA PRO A 532 -2.68 7.37 -19.23
C PRO A 532 -3.81 7.30 -18.19
N ILE A 533 -3.72 8.01 -17.06
CA ILE A 533 -4.80 8.01 -16.05
C ILE A 533 -6.06 8.69 -16.60
N LYS A 534 -5.90 9.77 -17.39
CA LYS A 534 -7.03 10.39 -18.10
C LYS A 534 -7.66 9.45 -19.13
N ARG A 535 -6.85 8.71 -19.89
CA ARG A 535 -7.34 7.68 -20.83
C ARG A 535 -8.08 6.57 -20.09
N PHE A 536 -7.56 6.12 -18.95
CA PHE A 536 -8.23 5.16 -18.09
C PHE A 536 -9.60 5.70 -17.63
N ALA A 537 -9.65 6.93 -17.11
CA ALA A 537 -10.88 7.60 -16.72
C ALA A 537 -11.91 7.70 -17.87
N GLN A 538 -11.46 7.93 -19.11
CA GLN A 538 -12.35 7.94 -20.28
C GLN A 538 -12.92 6.55 -20.59
N ILE A 539 -12.12 5.49 -20.46
CA ILE A 539 -12.55 4.10 -20.69
C ILE A 539 -13.62 3.67 -19.67
N LEU A 540 -13.65 4.27 -18.48
CA LEU A 540 -14.67 3.95 -17.46
C LEU A 540 -16.11 4.29 -17.90
N ASN A 541 -16.28 5.15 -18.90
CA ASN A 541 -17.61 5.38 -19.51
C ASN A 541 -18.13 4.14 -20.25
N ASP A 542 -17.23 3.29 -20.75
CA ASP A 542 -17.59 2.14 -21.58
C ASP A 542 -17.65 0.83 -20.76
N ARG A 543 -16.78 0.69 -19.75
CA ARG A 543 -16.61 -0.56 -18.99
C ARG A 543 -15.88 -0.38 -17.66
N PRO A 544 -16.05 -1.31 -16.71
CA PRO A 544 -15.38 -1.24 -15.42
C PRO A 544 -13.85 -1.27 -15.51
N GLY A 545 -13.21 -0.67 -14.50
CA GLY A 545 -11.77 -0.63 -14.34
C GLY A 545 -11.27 -1.46 -13.15
N VAL A 546 -9.99 -1.81 -13.16
CA VAL A 546 -9.26 -2.37 -12.02
C VAL A 546 -7.97 -1.57 -11.83
N VAL A 547 -7.73 -1.08 -10.62
CA VAL A 547 -6.52 -0.31 -10.29
C VAL A 547 -5.90 -0.79 -8.99
N TYR A 548 -4.61 -1.10 -9.03
CA TYR A 548 -3.79 -1.39 -7.85
C TYR A 548 -3.23 -0.09 -7.27
N GLY A 549 -3.91 0.47 -6.26
CA GLY A 549 -3.65 1.82 -5.75
C GLY A 549 -2.22 2.09 -5.24
N GLY A 550 -1.54 1.08 -4.70
CA GLY A 550 -0.14 1.20 -4.26
C GLY A 550 0.88 1.23 -5.42
N GLY A 551 0.47 0.81 -6.62
CA GLY A 551 1.27 0.83 -7.85
C GLY A 551 2.50 -0.09 -7.88
N THR A 552 2.70 -0.90 -6.84
CA THR A 552 3.68 -2.01 -6.78
C THR A 552 3.26 -3.02 -5.71
N THR A 553 3.80 -4.23 -5.74
CA THR A 553 3.58 -5.24 -4.71
C THR A 553 4.40 -4.95 -3.45
N SER A 554 3.88 -5.31 -2.29
CA SER A 554 4.58 -5.27 -1.00
C SER A 554 5.86 -6.09 -0.95
N ALA A 555 6.85 -5.62 -0.17
CA ALA A 555 8.16 -6.25 0.01
C ALA A 555 8.18 -7.31 1.12
N PHE A 556 7.34 -7.14 2.14
CA PHE A 556 7.08 -8.08 3.23
C PHE A 556 5.58 -8.11 3.56
N ASP A 557 5.16 -9.11 4.32
CA ASP A 557 3.78 -9.47 4.64
C ASP A 557 2.98 -8.36 5.32
N LEU A 558 3.61 -7.62 6.24
CA LEU A 558 2.97 -6.49 6.93
C LEU A 558 3.12 -5.15 6.18
N GLN A 559 3.73 -5.12 5.00
CA GLN A 559 3.79 -3.86 4.24
C GLN A 559 2.45 -3.61 3.55
N VAL A 560 1.79 -2.51 3.90
CA VAL A 560 0.61 -2.02 3.17
C VAL A 560 0.94 -0.65 2.63
N LEU A 561 1.12 -0.55 1.32
CA LEU A 561 1.60 0.68 0.69
C LEU A 561 0.52 1.77 0.68
N PRO A 562 0.89 3.06 0.90
CA PRO A 562 -0.01 4.18 0.69
C PRO A 562 -0.54 4.25 -0.74
N MET A 563 -1.77 4.74 -0.88
CA MET A 563 -2.39 4.89 -2.20
C MET A 563 -1.82 6.08 -2.95
N GLN A 564 -1.61 5.93 -4.26
CA GLN A 564 -1.14 7.01 -5.12
C GLN A 564 -2.24 8.06 -5.28
N HIS A 565 -2.17 9.12 -4.47
CA HIS A 565 -3.21 10.14 -4.38
C HIS A 565 -3.48 10.85 -5.73
N ALA A 566 -2.47 10.93 -6.61
CA ALA A 566 -2.60 11.45 -7.98
C ALA A 566 -3.59 10.65 -8.87
N LEU A 567 -3.86 9.39 -8.55
CA LEU A 567 -4.88 8.58 -9.22
C LEU A 567 -6.27 9.23 -9.04
N PHE A 568 -6.65 9.49 -7.79
CA PHE A 568 -7.96 10.03 -7.43
C PHE A 568 -8.18 11.45 -7.98
N ALA A 569 -7.10 12.23 -8.10
CA ALA A 569 -7.12 13.55 -8.72
C ALA A 569 -7.59 13.56 -10.19
N HIS A 570 -7.44 12.44 -10.89
CA HIS A 570 -7.74 12.30 -12.31
C HIS A 570 -8.99 11.46 -12.61
N LEU A 571 -9.52 10.75 -11.61
CA LEU A 571 -10.74 9.98 -11.75
C LEU A 571 -11.99 10.88 -11.67
N PRO A 572 -13.06 10.58 -12.43
CA PRO A 572 -14.36 11.26 -12.35
C PRO A 572 -14.92 11.24 -10.92
N GLN A 573 -15.60 12.32 -10.49
CA GLN A 573 -16.23 12.35 -9.15
C GLN A 573 -17.33 11.30 -9.02
N ASP A 574 -18.04 10.99 -10.10
CA ASP A 574 -19.06 9.94 -10.18
C ASP A 574 -18.49 8.50 -10.31
N THR A 575 -17.22 8.31 -9.96
CA THR A 575 -16.60 6.98 -9.92
C THR A 575 -17.04 6.26 -8.66
N VAL A 576 -17.53 5.03 -8.80
CA VAL A 576 -17.77 4.11 -7.69
C VAL A 576 -16.54 3.23 -7.49
N PHE A 577 -15.94 3.33 -6.32
CA PHE A 577 -14.78 2.52 -5.93
C PHE A 577 -15.24 1.28 -5.18
N ILE A 578 -14.71 0.10 -5.54
CA ILE A 578 -14.99 -1.16 -4.84
C ILE A 578 -13.67 -1.68 -4.25
N PRO A 579 -13.40 -1.45 -2.94
CA PRO A 579 -12.19 -1.95 -2.30
C PRO A 579 -12.19 -3.48 -2.21
N VAL A 580 -11.06 -4.10 -2.57
CA VAL A 580 -10.88 -5.55 -2.54
C VAL A 580 -9.59 -5.90 -1.80
N ALA A 581 -9.64 -6.82 -0.85
CA ALA A 581 -8.46 -7.29 -0.12
C ALA A 581 -8.15 -8.76 -0.44
N PHE A 582 -6.87 -9.06 -0.71
CA PHE A 582 -6.37 -10.40 -0.98
C PHE A 582 -5.60 -10.93 0.24
N ARG A 583 -6.28 -11.65 1.13
CA ARG A 583 -5.70 -12.17 2.37
C ARG A 583 -4.84 -13.41 2.09
N GLY A 584 -3.65 -13.45 2.69
CA GLY A 584 -2.72 -14.58 2.60
C GLY A 584 -1.94 -14.69 1.28
N ILE A 585 -2.13 -13.77 0.33
CA ILE A 585 -1.53 -13.90 -1.01
C ILE A 585 -0.04 -13.55 -1.03
N HIS A 586 0.42 -12.68 -0.11
CA HIS A 586 1.82 -12.24 -0.06
C HIS A 586 2.75 -13.42 0.17
N SER A 587 2.45 -14.21 1.20
CA SER A 587 3.23 -15.37 1.65
C SER A 587 3.26 -16.52 0.62
N LEU A 588 2.33 -16.56 -0.34
CA LEU A 588 2.34 -17.55 -1.43
C LEU A 588 3.40 -17.27 -2.50
N TRP A 589 3.64 -16.00 -2.83
CA TRP A 589 4.69 -15.62 -3.78
C TRP A 589 5.27 -14.25 -3.39
N PRO A 590 6.14 -14.22 -2.37
CA PRO A 590 6.68 -12.98 -1.82
C PRO A 590 7.71 -12.37 -2.76
N LYS A 591 7.84 -11.05 -2.67
CA LYS A 591 8.77 -10.23 -3.46
C LYS A 591 10.23 -10.35 -3.03
N SER A 592 10.46 -10.62 -1.74
CA SER A 592 11.76 -10.98 -1.19
C SER A 592 11.86 -12.52 -1.09
N PRO A 593 12.99 -13.13 -1.49
CA PRO A 593 14.18 -12.48 -2.04
C PRO A 593 14.01 -11.98 -3.47
N ARG A 594 14.87 -11.06 -3.92
CA ARG A 594 14.89 -10.56 -5.30
C ARG A 594 14.88 -11.71 -6.32
N ASN A 595 13.98 -11.63 -7.30
CA ASN A 595 13.72 -12.64 -8.32
C ASN A 595 13.22 -13.98 -7.76
N ASN A 596 12.47 -13.95 -6.65
CA ASN A 596 11.83 -15.15 -6.11
C ASN A 596 10.89 -15.82 -7.14
N LEU A 597 11.13 -17.10 -7.40
CA LEU A 597 10.28 -17.96 -8.23
C LEU A 597 9.64 -19.10 -7.42
N ASP A 598 9.84 -19.11 -6.10
CA ASP A 598 9.25 -20.07 -5.20
C ASP A 598 7.81 -19.66 -4.86
N VAL A 599 6.88 -20.36 -5.49
CA VAL A 599 5.43 -20.22 -5.25
C VAL A 599 4.97 -21.34 -4.35
N SER A 600 4.39 -21.00 -3.21
CA SER A 600 3.81 -21.92 -2.24
C SER A 600 2.34 -22.24 -2.58
N PRO A 601 1.89 -23.50 -2.42
CA PRO A 601 0.46 -23.81 -2.42
C PRO A 601 -0.20 -23.21 -1.19
N GLY A 602 -1.48 -22.90 -1.30
CA GLY A 602 -2.19 -22.35 -0.15
C GLY A 602 -3.57 -21.82 -0.46
N HIS A 603 -4.05 -20.98 0.44
CA HIS A 603 -5.38 -20.39 0.36
C HIS A 603 -5.30 -18.87 0.27
N VAL A 604 -6.08 -18.31 -0.65
CA VAL A 604 -6.36 -16.88 -0.72
C VAL A 604 -7.85 -16.67 -0.43
N GLU A 605 -8.14 -15.88 0.60
CA GLU A 605 -9.48 -15.32 0.78
C GLU A 605 -9.51 -13.93 0.14
N VAL A 606 -10.52 -13.68 -0.67
CA VAL A 606 -10.79 -12.36 -1.24
C VAL A 606 -11.98 -11.74 -0.53
N PHE A 607 -11.75 -10.62 0.16
CA PHE A 607 -12.80 -9.88 0.83
C PHE A 607 -13.15 -8.62 0.02
N ILE A 608 -14.44 -8.45 -0.31
CA ILE A 608 -14.95 -7.34 -1.11
C ILE A 608 -15.77 -6.40 -0.22
N SER A 609 -15.26 -5.18 -0.04
CA SER A 609 -15.89 -4.15 0.79
C SER A 609 -17.07 -3.47 0.07
N PRO A 610 -18.01 -2.83 0.80
CA PRO A 610 -19.09 -2.09 0.18
C PRO A 610 -18.61 -1.04 -0.82
N PRO A 611 -19.37 -0.77 -1.90
CA PRO A 611 -19.04 0.28 -2.85
C PRO A 611 -18.95 1.66 -2.18
N VAL A 612 -18.00 2.47 -2.63
CA VAL A 612 -17.71 3.81 -2.12
C VAL A 612 -17.96 4.81 -3.25
N PRO A 613 -19.02 5.64 -3.18
CA PRO A 613 -19.27 6.67 -4.18
C PRO A 613 -18.23 7.79 -4.08
N GLY A 614 -17.65 8.16 -5.21
CA GLY A 614 -16.70 9.26 -5.27
C GLY A 614 -17.36 10.61 -5.00
N GLU A 615 -18.65 10.75 -5.27
CA GLU A 615 -19.42 11.97 -5.08
C GLU A 615 -19.48 12.38 -3.61
N THR A 616 -19.60 11.38 -2.72
CA THR A 616 -19.60 11.62 -1.27
C THR A 616 -18.20 11.67 -0.71
N THR A 617 -17.26 10.89 -1.24
CA THR A 617 -15.99 10.59 -0.54
C THR A 617 -14.78 11.36 -1.09
N LEU A 618 -14.73 11.65 -2.39
CA LEU A 618 -13.64 12.46 -2.96
C LEU A 618 -13.80 13.93 -2.55
N LEU A 619 -12.68 14.61 -2.36
CA LEU A 619 -12.71 16.04 -2.03
C LEU A 619 -13.19 16.84 -3.25
N PRO A 620 -13.86 17.99 -3.03
CA PRO A 620 -14.28 18.87 -4.11
C PRO A 620 -13.14 19.22 -5.06
N ARG A 621 -13.44 19.32 -6.37
CA ARG A 621 -12.46 19.58 -7.44
C ARG A 621 -11.96 21.03 -7.49
N LYS A 622 -11.51 21.57 -6.35
CA LYS A 622 -10.83 22.86 -6.24
C LYS A 622 -9.32 22.66 -6.43
N ARG A 623 -8.63 23.62 -7.06
CA ARG A 623 -7.19 23.51 -7.38
C ARG A 623 -6.33 23.13 -6.17
N ALA A 624 -6.68 23.65 -4.99
CA ALA A 624 -5.98 23.42 -3.75
C ALA A 624 -6.26 22.05 -3.10
N LEU A 625 -7.34 21.35 -3.49
CA LEU A 625 -7.71 20.00 -3.02
C LEU A 625 -7.40 18.91 -4.07
N ARG A 626 -6.60 19.24 -5.08
CA ARG A 626 -6.29 18.35 -6.20
C ARG A 626 -5.54 17.09 -5.77
N THR A 627 -4.79 17.14 -4.69
CA THR A 627 -3.92 16.06 -4.24
C THR A 627 -4.71 14.87 -3.71
N GLN A 628 -5.98 15.03 -3.27
CA GLN A 628 -6.88 13.95 -2.82
C GLN A 628 -6.22 13.02 -1.80
N LEU A 629 -5.47 13.59 -0.85
CA LEU A 629 -4.66 12.86 0.10
C LEU A 629 -5.51 12.12 1.15
N GLU A 630 -6.58 12.75 1.63
CA GLU A 630 -7.50 12.21 2.63
C GLU A 630 -8.28 10.99 2.07
N PRO A 631 -8.92 11.05 0.88
CA PRO A 631 -9.57 9.87 0.29
C PRO A 631 -8.59 8.75 0.00
N ALA A 632 -7.39 9.06 -0.52
CA ALA A 632 -6.35 8.06 -0.78
C ALA A 632 -5.97 7.30 0.51
N THR A 633 -5.89 8.02 1.62
CA THR A 633 -5.56 7.45 2.93
C THR A 633 -6.72 6.63 3.51
N LEU A 634 -7.98 7.06 3.29
CA LEU A 634 -9.16 6.26 3.65
C LEU A 634 -9.22 4.93 2.88
N PHE A 635 -8.95 4.93 1.56
CA PHE A 635 -8.92 3.68 0.79
C PHE A 635 -7.80 2.73 1.27
N GLN A 636 -6.67 3.28 1.72
CA GLN A 636 -5.65 2.48 2.39
C GLN A 636 -6.17 1.90 3.71
N ALA A 637 -6.88 2.68 4.52
CA ALA A 637 -7.45 2.23 5.79
C ALA A 637 -8.47 1.10 5.59
N MET A 638 -9.33 1.20 4.57
CA MET A 638 -10.24 0.13 4.17
C MET A 638 -9.49 -1.15 3.81
N HIS A 639 -8.37 -1.04 3.07
CA HIS A 639 -7.50 -2.17 2.79
C HIS A 639 -6.86 -2.74 4.06
N ILE A 640 -6.34 -1.91 4.96
CA ILE A 640 -5.72 -2.36 6.23
C ILE A 640 -6.74 -3.13 7.08
N ALA A 641 -7.93 -2.53 7.30
CA ALA A 641 -8.98 -3.09 8.15
C ALA A 641 -9.55 -4.41 7.61
N THR A 642 -9.46 -4.64 6.31
CA THR A 642 -9.96 -5.87 5.68
C THR A 642 -8.86 -6.88 5.40
N LEU A 643 -7.62 -6.46 5.10
CA LEU A 643 -6.51 -7.35 4.76
C LEU A 643 -5.94 -8.07 5.99
N LEU A 644 -5.87 -7.38 7.13
CA LEU A 644 -5.15 -7.83 8.31
C LEU A 644 -6.12 -8.10 9.46
N ASP A 645 -5.80 -9.06 10.31
CA ASP A 645 -6.59 -9.41 11.48
C ASP A 645 -6.30 -8.42 12.61
N PRO A 646 -7.27 -7.60 13.07
CA PRO A 646 -7.03 -6.65 14.16
C PRO A 646 -6.85 -7.32 15.52
N VAL A 647 -7.15 -8.62 15.64
CA VAL A 647 -7.09 -9.38 16.90
C VAL A 647 -5.69 -9.98 17.08
N THR A 648 -5.30 -10.18 18.34
CA THR A 648 -4.13 -10.98 18.68
C THR A 648 -4.56 -12.45 18.68
N PRO A 649 -4.05 -13.31 17.78
CA PRO A 649 -4.31 -14.75 17.88
C PRO A 649 -3.82 -15.32 19.21
#